data_AF-A0A9Q8T1I9-F1
#
_entry.id   AF-A0A9Q8T1I9-F1
#
_cell.length_a   1.000
_cell.length_b   1.000
_cell.length_c   1.000
_cell.angle_alpha   90.00
_cell.angle_beta   90.00
_cell.angle_gamma   90.00
#
_symmetry.space_group_name_H-M   'P 1'
#
loop_
_entity.id
_entity.type
_entity.pdbx_description
1 polymer ?
#
loop_
_entity_poly.entity_id
_entity_poly.type
_entity_poly.pdbx_seq_one_letter_code
_entity_poly.pdbx_strand_id
1 'polypeptide(L)'
;MELAVRNGNLSSASPVRPHLPTFSGSPAAPCTAEESDATLMAARPAAVPHPYCVAGVETLGGDEPLHQRRARSSGLQGPNSLQRSKSGPGIRAPMEPKTFKMLFSIFQPVQPQVLCQVLIGSQTYSVAFINMGSLPQEIIYDFIVCGGGTSGCVVASRLAENSGVNVLVIEAGEHNENLENVHMTGGWSQLFDKDTDWNVISEKKSSVNNRQVKLSRGKFLGGCSGCNGTLCIRGAKQDYDDWGVEGWTGDEVFKYIRKAENFHGKPWFEASKDHGTNGHLNIEPHDLAPISNLIMDSMVFKGLPLDHDMFSHGENPHGCGHAPRTVHKGLRTTAADFVTKENKKDNLHLLVETHVEKVIIEEVDGGLRATGVRVVKADGSIVDIKARKEVIVSGGAYCSPNILNRSGVGAKAELDSFGIPTLVDLPGVGKNLMDHLIVFMFYETEKAGLTNDHHVYHGDNFAKTYALWKDQQAGFLSTFPFGAFAYARLDERLADSELWNNAPRQPGRDPMGLTPKQPNIEFFTTECYGGPKQYDQFPTDGKYAFSMIAELFGPRSRGTVTLRDTGAKSVPVVDTNYLSDPLDAEVLAEACRFGNEIIMEGAGTKDIVKGSWPSDLVHHKHTTREDWIPYVRDNATTCYHAAGTCAMGNASDRNAVVDPTLTVMGVCWAPNWPLRSRLYAAVELDFQSDSVKGLRVADCSIMPVLNGGHTQMPAYGIGEKAADLIKASWKL
;
A
#
# COMPACT_ATOMS: atom_id res chain seq x y z
N MET A 1 8.58 24.18 57.01
CA MET A 1 7.75 22.98 56.80
C MET A 1 8.00 22.46 55.40
N GLU A 2 9.13 21.79 55.12
CA GLU A 2 9.79 20.68 55.84
C GLU A 2 8.96 19.38 55.83
N LEU A 3 9.54 18.20 55.66
CA LEU A 3 10.97 17.82 55.70
C LEU A 3 11.30 16.81 54.60
N ALA A 4 12.59 16.51 54.43
CA ALA A 4 13.10 15.49 53.50
C ALA A 4 14.15 14.61 54.22
N VAL A 5 14.84 13.74 53.46
CA VAL A 5 16.21 13.28 53.75
C VAL A 5 16.39 12.14 54.80
N ARG A 6 16.66 10.94 54.23
CA ARG A 6 17.80 10.02 54.50
C ARG A 6 17.72 8.75 55.37
N ASN A 7 18.42 7.75 54.82
CA ASN A 7 19.34 6.76 55.42
C ASN A 7 18.83 5.50 56.15
N GLY A 8 19.22 4.35 55.57
CA GLY A 8 19.46 3.04 56.19
C GLY A 8 20.53 2.32 55.36
N ASN A 9 21.40 1.49 55.96
CA ASN A 9 22.63 0.99 55.32
C ASN A 9 23.06 -0.38 55.89
N LEU A 10 24.01 -1.07 55.22
CA LEU A 10 24.68 -2.34 55.61
C LEU A 10 23.84 -3.63 55.43
N SER A 11 24.39 -4.83 55.17
CA SER A 11 25.69 -5.23 54.57
C SER A 11 25.78 -6.75 54.30
N SER A 12 26.84 -7.16 53.56
CA SER A 12 27.58 -8.44 53.67
C SER A 12 27.18 -9.69 52.85
N ALA A 13 28.20 -10.56 52.68
CA ALA A 13 28.22 -11.98 52.31
C ALA A 13 28.08 -12.44 50.84
N SER A 14 29.15 -13.12 50.39
CA SER A 14 29.24 -14.13 49.33
C SER A 14 30.24 -15.20 49.84
N PRO A 15 30.53 -16.33 49.15
CA PRO A 15 29.89 -17.00 48.01
C PRO A 15 29.54 -18.48 48.35
N VAL A 16 29.31 -19.37 47.35
CA VAL A 16 29.83 -20.77 47.23
C VAL A 16 29.21 -21.52 46.02
N ARG A 17 29.96 -22.47 45.43
CA ARG A 17 29.48 -23.49 44.45
C ARG A 17 29.65 -24.92 45.02
N PRO A 18 28.81 -25.87 44.58
CA PRO A 18 29.28 -27.21 44.15
C PRO A 18 28.94 -27.44 42.65
N HIS A 19 29.83 -27.91 41.77
CA HIS A 19 30.50 -29.22 41.62
C HIS A 19 29.73 -30.25 40.76
N LEU A 20 30.39 -30.73 39.71
CA LEU A 20 30.04 -31.88 38.86
C LEU A 20 30.43 -33.21 39.55
N PRO A 21 29.99 -34.36 39.01
CA PRO A 21 31.00 -35.33 38.53
C PRO A 21 30.77 -35.83 37.09
N THR A 22 31.79 -36.49 36.53
CA THR A 22 31.87 -37.02 35.16
C THR A 22 32.39 -38.46 35.14
N PHE A 23 31.92 -39.28 34.19
CA PHE A 23 32.53 -40.50 33.61
C PHE A 23 31.81 -40.71 32.25
N SER A 24 32.40 -40.82 31.06
CA SER A 24 33.58 -41.54 30.51
C SER A 24 33.39 -43.07 30.42
N GLY A 25 33.82 -43.77 29.34
CA GLY A 25 34.74 -43.34 28.26
C GLY A 25 34.55 -44.00 26.87
N SER A 26 35.67 -44.08 26.13
CA SER A 26 35.83 -44.32 24.66
C SER A 26 36.33 -45.79 24.40
N PRO A 27 36.95 -46.24 23.25
CA PRO A 27 37.37 -45.57 22.00
C PRO A 27 37.24 -46.37 20.66
N ALA A 28 37.76 -45.75 19.57
CA ALA A 28 38.32 -46.35 18.33
C ALA A 28 37.33 -46.91 17.26
N ALA A 29 37.64 -46.99 15.95
CA ALA A 29 38.84 -46.64 15.16
C ALA A 29 38.47 -46.20 13.70
N PRO A 30 39.39 -45.61 12.89
CA PRO A 30 39.08 -45.05 11.55
C PRO A 30 39.55 -45.88 10.34
N CYS A 31 38.95 -45.63 9.16
CA CYS A 31 39.49 -45.90 7.80
C CYS A 31 38.73 -44.99 6.79
N THR A 32 39.39 -44.02 6.15
CA THR A 32 40.04 -44.03 4.81
C THR A 32 39.09 -43.79 3.62
N ALA A 33 39.58 -43.01 2.66
CA ALA A 33 38.82 -42.49 1.51
C ALA A 33 38.63 -43.52 0.38
N GLU A 34 37.74 -43.19 -0.56
CA GLU A 34 37.96 -43.49 -1.98
C GLU A 34 37.34 -42.39 -2.85
N GLU A 35 38.01 -42.02 -3.94
CA GLU A 35 37.50 -41.12 -4.98
C GLU A 35 36.77 -41.95 -6.04
N SER A 36 35.74 -41.40 -6.69
CA SER A 36 35.35 -41.88 -8.03
C SER A 36 34.71 -40.79 -8.88
N ASP A 37 35.47 -40.38 -9.90
CA ASP A 37 34.97 -39.59 -11.02
C ASP A 37 34.13 -40.49 -11.95
N ALA A 38 32.96 -40.05 -12.37
CA ALA A 38 32.10 -40.80 -13.31
C ALA A 38 31.22 -39.87 -14.15
N THR A 39 31.81 -39.24 -15.17
CA THR A 39 31.07 -38.52 -16.21
C THR A 39 30.28 -39.50 -17.08
N LEU A 40 28.99 -39.25 -17.39
CA LEU A 40 28.49 -39.25 -18.79
C LEU A 40 27.03 -38.78 -19.01
N MET A 41 26.87 -38.03 -20.12
CA MET A 41 25.70 -37.91 -21.01
C MET A 41 24.34 -37.37 -20.55
N ALA A 42 23.80 -36.49 -21.39
CA ALA A 42 22.44 -35.99 -21.34
C ALA A 42 21.47 -36.84 -22.17
N ALA A 43 20.19 -36.86 -21.78
CA ALA A 43 19.08 -37.31 -22.60
C ALA A 43 17.89 -36.34 -22.49
N ARG A 44 17.23 -36.04 -23.62
CA ARG A 44 15.98 -35.28 -23.65
C ARG A 44 14.80 -36.22 -23.40
N PRO A 45 13.75 -35.80 -22.67
CA PRO A 45 12.41 -36.33 -22.88
C PRO A 45 11.82 -35.72 -24.17
N ALA A 46 11.37 -36.57 -25.09
CA ALA A 46 10.41 -36.18 -26.13
C ALA A 46 8.97 -36.48 -25.64
N ALA A 47 7.97 -35.90 -26.29
CA ALA A 47 6.55 -35.99 -25.89
C ALA A 47 5.81 -37.20 -26.52
N VAL A 48 4.47 -37.22 -26.34
CA VAL A 48 3.47 -38.12 -27.00
C VAL A 48 3.42 -39.54 -26.37
N PRO A 49 2.27 -40.28 -26.31
CA PRO A 49 0.93 -40.03 -26.88
C PRO A 49 -0.27 -39.95 -25.90
N HIS A 50 -1.41 -39.52 -26.45
CA HIS A 50 -2.77 -39.71 -25.93
C HIS A 50 -3.54 -40.66 -26.89
N PRO A 51 -4.46 -41.55 -26.44
CA PRO A 51 -5.16 -42.48 -27.35
C PRO A 51 -6.70 -42.30 -27.45
N TYR A 52 -7.22 -42.23 -28.71
CA TYR A 52 -8.50 -42.78 -29.27
C TYR A 52 -9.87 -42.52 -28.57
N CYS A 53 -11.06 -42.39 -29.23
CA CYS A 53 -11.58 -42.35 -30.63
C CYS A 53 -12.73 -41.28 -30.66
N VAL A 54 -13.14 -40.56 -31.72
CA VAL A 54 -13.36 -40.77 -33.19
C VAL A 54 -14.72 -41.40 -33.57
N ALA A 55 -15.68 -40.54 -34.01
CA ALA A 55 -16.68 -40.68 -35.10
C ALA A 55 -17.88 -39.71 -34.86
N GLY A 56 -18.45 -38.96 -35.82
CA GLY A 56 -18.13 -38.66 -37.24
C GLY A 56 -18.40 -37.16 -37.55
N VAL A 57 -17.94 -36.54 -38.64
CA VAL A 57 -18.37 -36.72 -40.06
C VAL A 57 -19.84 -36.25 -40.26
N GLU A 58 -20.18 -35.20 -41.00
CA GLU A 58 -19.38 -34.21 -41.79
C GLU A 58 -20.11 -32.82 -41.77
N THR A 59 -19.87 -31.74 -42.54
CA THR A 59 -19.41 -31.54 -43.95
C THR A 59 -18.84 -30.10 -44.17
N LEU A 60 -18.38 -29.81 -45.39
CA LEU A 60 -18.03 -28.50 -46.01
C LEU A 60 -19.21 -27.49 -46.04
N GLY A 61 -19.08 -26.16 -46.25
CA GLY A 61 -17.92 -25.25 -46.46
C GLY A 61 -18.33 -23.98 -47.27
N GLY A 62 -17.54 -22.90 -47.26
CA GLY A 62 -17.63 -21.78 -48.25
C GLY A 62 -18.10 -20.38 -47.78
N ASP A 63 -17.12 -19.48 -47.63
CA ASP A 63 -17.04 -18.05 -48.06
C ASP A 63 -18.03 -16.92 -47.65
N GLU A 64 -17.47 -15.72 -47.70
CA GLU A 64 -17.92 -14.35 -47.34
C GLU A 64 -18.65 -13.60 -48.50
N PRO A 65 -19.09 -12.30 -48.40
CA PRO A 65 -19.75 -11.57 -47.29
C PRO A 65 -20.85 -10.55 -47.77
N LEU A 66 -21.24 -9.63 -46.86
CA LEU A 66 -21.65 -8.21 -47.06
C LEU A 66 -23.11 -7.73 -47.32
N HIS A 67 -23.35 -6.53 -46.76
CA HIS A 67 -24.31 -5.45 -47.06
C HIS A 67 -25.84 -5.52 -46.74
N GLN A 68 -26.18 -4.83 -45.64
CA GLN A 68 -27.19 -3.75 -45.51
C GLN A 68 -28.30 -3.58 -46.59
N ARG A 69 -29.56 -3.39 -46.15
CA ARG A 69 -30.26 -2.06 -46.15
C ARG A 69 -31.63 -2.04 -45.45
N ARG A 70 -32.18 -0.82 -45.31
CA ARG A 70 -33.42 -0.45 -44.56
C ARG A 70 -34.68 -0.58 -45.43
N ALA A 71 -35.87 -0.76 -44.80
CA ALA A 71 -36.88 0.32 -44.58
C ALA A 71 -38.38 -0.10 -44.69
N ARG A 72 -39.21 0.35 -43.71
CA ARG A 72 -40.60 0.89 -43.83
C ARG A 72 -41.71 -0.02 -44.42
N SER A 73 -43.02 0.20 -44.23
CA SER A 73 -43.87 0.89 -43.21
C SER A 73 -45.38 0.66 -43.52
N SER A 74 -46.30 0.93 -42.57
CA SER A 74 -47.78 0.97 -42.71
C SER A 74 -48.51 -0.38 -42.89
N GLY A 75 -49.80 -0.56 -42.52
CA GLY A 75 -50.69 0.27 -41.68
C GLY A 75 -52.22 0.06 -41.88
N LEU A 76 -53.02 0.48 -40.88
CA LEU A 76 -54.48 0.82 -40.87
C LEU A 76 -55.61 -0.23 -40.61
N GLN A 77 -56.54 0.20 -39.74
CA GLN A 77 -58.02 -0.01 -39.68
C GLN A 77 -58.69 -1.26 -39.05
N GLY A 78 -59.82 -1.01 -38.36
CA GLY A 78 -60.82 -1.96 -37.78
C GLY A 78 -62.20 -1.75 -38.43
N PRO A 79 -63.39 -1.69 -37.72
CA PRO A 79 -63.66 -1.70 -36.27
C PRO A 79 -64.96 -2.51 -35.84
N ASN A 80 -65.63 -2.11 -34.74
CA ASN A 80 -67.01 -2.46 -34.25
C ASN A 80 -67.20 -3.82 -33.49
N SER A 81 -68.11 -3.98 -32.49
CA SER A 81 -69.04 -3.06 -31.76
C SER A 81 -69.67 -3.68 -30.47
N LEU A 82 -69.99 -2.83 -29.45
CA LEU A 82 -71.20 -2.78 -28.54
C LEU A 82 -71.82 -4.08 -27.93
N GLN A 83 -72.42 -4.17 -26.71
CA GLN A 83 -72.82 -3.22 -25.63
C GLN A 83 -73.15 -3.95 -24.28
N ARG A 84 -73.19 -3.21 -23.14
CA ARG A 84 -73.90 -3.48 -21.84
C ARG A 84 -73.45 -4.65 -20.92
N SER A 85 -73.72 -4.68 -19.58
CA SER A 85 -73.74 -3.64 -18.50
C SER A 85 -74.13 -4.25 -17.12
N LYS A 86 -73.41 -3.93 -16.01
CA LYS A 86 -73.94 -3.53 -14.66
C LYS A 86 -72.90 -3.57 -13.50
N SER A 87 -72.94 -2.56 -12.62
CA SER A 87 -72.54 -2.46 -11.19
C SER A 87 -71.28 -3.19 -10.64
N GLY A 88 -70.38 -2.44 -9.99
CA GLY A 88 -69.26 -2.93 -9.15
C GLY A 88 -69.59 -2.97 -7.63
N PRO A 89 -68.68 -2.61 -6.68
CA PRO A 89 -67.42 -1.86 -6.84
C PRO A 89 -66.15 -2.43 -6.15
N GLY A 90 -64.97 -1.98 -6.61
CA GLY A 90 -63.98 -1.37 -5.70
C GLY A 90 -62.90 -2.20 -5.00
N ILE A 91 -61.96 -2.80 -5.73
CA ILE A 91 -60.56 -2.99 -5.26
C ILE A 91 -59.62 -2.52 -6.38
N ARG A 92 -58.51 -1.83 -6.05
CA ARG A 92 -57.47 -1.40 -7.01
C ARG A 92 -56.17 -2.17 -6.80
N ALA A 93 -55.61 -2.69 -7.89
CA ALA A 93 -54.21 -3.09 -8.01
C ALA A 93 -53.34 -1.84 -8.40
N PRO A 94 -51.99 -1.91 -8.30
CA PRO A 94 -51.15 -0.70 -8.30
C PRO A 94 -50.93 -0.06 -9.68
N MET A 95 -50.48 1.20 -9.68
CA MET A 95 -50.01 1.95 -10.86
C MET A 95 -48.52 2.25 -10.76
N GLU A 96 -47.85 2.37 -11.90
CA GLU A 96 -46.46 2.84 -12.00
C GLU A 96 -46.31 4.29 -11.50
N PRO A 97 -45.23 4.64 -10.77
CA PRO A 97 -44.94 6.03 -10.41
C PRO A 97 -44.26 6.76 -11.57
N LYS A 98 -45.01 7.62 -12.27
CA LYS A 98 -44.43 8.66 -13.15
C LYS A 98 -44.34 9.99 -12.42
N THR A 99 -43.23 10.69 -12.64
CA THR A 99 -42.99 12.11 -12.32
C THR A 99 -42.58 12.43 -10.88
N PHE A 100 -41.27 12.62 -10.68
CA PHE A 100 -40.79 13.74 -9.89
C PHE A 100 -39.56 14.36 -10.58
N LYS A 101 -39.77 15.45 -11.33
CA LYS A 101 -38.72 16.09 -12.13
C LYS A 101 -38.83 17.61 -12.05
N MET A 102 -38.64 18.16 -10.84
CA MET A 102 -38.70 19.61 -10.62
C MET A 102 -37.89 20.03 -9.39
N LEU A 103 -36.60 20.30 -9.58
CA LEU A 103 -35.75 21.20 -8.77
C LEU A 103 -34.34 21.29 -9.38
N PHE A 104 -34.24 21.80 -10.62
CA PHE A 104 -32.98 22.09 -11.31
C PHE A 104 -33.14 23.35 -12.18
N SER A 105 -33.21 24.52 -11.54
CA SER A 105 -33.16 25.83 -12.21
C SER A 105 -33.01 26.98 -11.22
N ILE A 106 -31.79 27.23 -10.75
CA ILE A 106 -31.20 28.52 -10.32
C ILE A 106 -29.67 28.30 -10.29
N PHE A 107 -28.89 29.37 -10.47
CA PHE A 107 -27.44 29.41 -10.77
C PHE A 107 -27.06 29.12 -12.24
N GLN A 108 -26.99 30.20 -13.02
CA GLN A 108 -26.13 30.27 -14.21
C GLN A 108 -24.69 30.63 -13.79
N PRO A 109 -23.66 30.23 -14.55
CA PRO A 109 -22.28 30.59 -14.25
C PRO A 109 -22.02 32.07 -14.54
N VAL A 110 -21.71 32.86 -13.51
CA VAL A 110 -21.22 34.23 -13.66
C VAL A 110 -19.73 34.19 -13.98
N GLN A 111 -19.35 34.77 -15.12
CA GLN A 111 -17.94 34.95 -15.51
C GLN A 111 -17.23 35.90 -14.52
N PRO A 112 -16.05 35.56 -13.97
CA PRO A 112 -15.30 36.45 -13.09
C PRO A 112 -14.66 37.58 -13.91
N GLN A 113 -15.35 38.71 -14.04
CA GLN A 113 -14.72 39.95 -14.50
C GLN A 113 -13.84 40.54 -13.40
N VAL A 114 -12.61 40.90 -13.75
CA VAL A 114 -11.62 41.46 -12.82
C VAL A 114 -12.08 42.82 -12.31
N LEU A 115 -12.24 42.95 -10.99
CA LEU A 115 -12.36 44.25 -10.32
C LEU A 115 -11.22 44.39 -9.30
N CYS A 116 -10.16 45.08 -9.69
CA CYS A 116 -9.04 45.37 -8.81
C CYS A 116 -9.38 46.54 -7.87
N GLN A 117 -9.42 46.30 -6.56
CA GLN A 117 -9.39 47.35 -5.54
C GLN A 117 -8.13 47.20 -4.70
N VAL A 118 -7.23 48.16 -4.83
CA VAL A 118 -5.95 48.19 -4.11
C VAL A 118 -6.18 48.71 -2.70
N LEU A 119 -6.01 47.84 -1.70
CA LEU A 119 -5.77 48.23 -0.32
C LEU A 119 -4.33 47.90 0.04
N ILE A 120 -3.55 48.93 0.36
CA ILE A 120 -2.12 48.81 0.67
C ILE A 120 -1.99 48.35 2.13
N GLY A 121 -1.82 47.04 2.32
CA GLY A 121 -1.47 46.42 3.59
C GLY A 121 -0.24 45.54 3.42
N SER A 122 0.78 45.73 4.27
CA SER A 122 2.05 45.02 4.18
C SER A 122 1.93 43.59 4.71
N GLN A 123 1.61 42.64 3.84
CA GLN A 123 1.87 41.21 4.05
C GLN A 123 2.74 40.68 2.91
N THR A 124 3.81 39.98 3.29
CA THR A 124 4.71 39.29 2.37
C THR A 124 4.11 37.96 1.94
N TYR A 125 3.49 37.94 0.76
CA TYR A 125 3.02 36.73 0.11
C TYR A 125 4.22 35.85 -0.31
N SER A 126 4.60 34.89 0.54
CA SER A 126 5.58 33.86 0.16
C SER A 126 4.93 32.89 -0.82
N VAL A 127 5.39 32.90 -2.07
CA VAL A 127 4.65 32.34 -3.20
C VAL A 127 4.80 30.83 -3.27
N ALA A 128 3.67 30.10 -3.25
CA ALA A 128 3.64 28.71 -3.71
C ALA A 128 3.75 28.71 -5.25
N PHE A 129 4.84 28.18 -5.79
CA PHE A 129 5.14 28.26 -7.22
C PHE A 129 4.39 27.18 -8.04
N ILE A 130 3.11 27.45 -8.30
CA ILE A 130 2.14 26.57 -8.97
C ILE A 130 2.52 26.18 -10.42
N ASN A 131 3.52 26.81 -11.04
CA ASN A 131 3.99 26.44 -12.39
C ASN A 131 5.50 26.67 -12.52
N MET A 132 6.17 25.93 -13.42
CA MET A 132 7.58 26.13 -13.76
C MET A 132 7.92 27.55 -14.21
N GLY A 133 6.95 28.30 -14.79
CA GLY A 133 7.11 29.72 -15.13
C GLY A 133 7.19 30.66 -13.91
N SER A 134 6.95 30.17 -12.69
CA SER A 134 7.17 30.89 -11.44
C SER A 134 8.30 30.31 -10.58
N LEU A 135 8.86 29.14 -10.92
CA LEU A 135 10.16 28.73 -10.38
C LEU A 135 11.27 29.71 -10.85
N PRO A 136 12.20 30.13 -9.99
CA PRO A 136 13.29 31.01 -10.39
C PRO A 136 14.20 30.35 -11.44
N GLN A 137 14.18 30.86 -12.67
CA GLN A 137 14.85 30.25 -13.84
C GLN A 137 16.39 30.20 -13.72
N GLU A 138 16.98 30.99 -12.82
CA GLU A 138 18.42 31.04 -12.57
C GLU A 138 18.89 30.06 -11.47
N ILE A 139 17.96 29.40 -10.76
CA ILE A 139 18.32 28.49 -9.66
C ILE A 139 18.70 27.11 -10.19
N ILE A 140 19.97 26.76 -9.95
CA ILE A 140 20.48 25.40 -10.09
C ILE A 140 20.13 24.62 -8.82
N TYR A 141 19.45 23.49 -8.98
CA TYR A 141 19.10 22.58 -7.89
C TYR A 141 20.27 21.65 -7.54
N ASP A 142 20.45 21.40 -6.25
CA ASP A 142 21.31 20.31 -5.79
C ASP A 142 20.61 18.97 -5.94
N PHE A 143 19.37 18.90 -5.45
CA PHE A 143 18.60 17.66 -5.35
C PHE A 143 17.25 17.82 -6.04
N ILE A 144 16.86 16.83 -6.83
CA ILE A 144 15.53 16.75 -7.44
C ILE A 144 14.86 15.46 -6.97
N VAL A 145 13.70 15.61 -6.31
CA VAL A 145 12.85 14.50 -5.84
C VAL A 145 11.69 14.31 -6.81
N CYS A 146 11.62 13.12 -7.40
CA CYS A 146 10.64 12.75 -8.43
C CYS A 146 9.47 12.00 -7.79
N GLY A 147 8.40 12.73 -7.49
CA GLY A 147 7.24 12.25 -6.73
C GLY A 147 7.16 12.96 -5.39
N GLY A 148 6.12 13.78 -5.19
CA GLY A 148 5.76 14.40 -3.93
C GLY A 148 4.99 13.45 -3.01
N GLY A 149 5.31 12.15 -3.05
CA GLY A 149 4.67 11.12 -2.24
C GLY A 149 5.19 11.05 -0.80
N THR A 150 4.74 10.03 -0.06
CA THR A 150 4.99 9.87 1.38
C THR A 150 6.48 10.02 1.75
N SER A 151 7.35 9.25 1.12
CA SER A 151 8.80 9.29 1.37
C SER A 151 9.48 10.52 0.73
N GLY A 152 9.00 10.95 -0.44
CA GLY A 152 9.60 12.06 -1.21
C GLY A 152 9.54 13.40 -0.48
N CYS A 153 8.39 13.74 0.11
CA CYS A 153 8.26 14.97 0.92
C CYS A 153 9.16 14.96 2.17
N VAL A 154 9.35 13.78 2.80
CA VAL A 154 10.25 13.64 3.96
C VAL A 154 11.70 13.88 3.53
N VAL A 155 12.17 13.21 2.47
CA VAL A 155 13.52 13.42 1.92
C VAL A 155 13.75 14.88 1.58
N ALA A 156 12.82 15.51 0.87
CA ALA A 156 12.95 16.90 0.44
C ALA A 156 13.01 17.89 1.61
N SER A 157 12.12 17.73 2.61
CA SER A 157 12.14 18.56 3.82
C SER A 157 13.45 18.43 4.57
N ARG A 158 13.92 17.19 4.79
CA ARG A 158 15.13 16.92 5.58
C ARG A 158 16.39 17.39 4.87
N LEU A 159 16.48 17.29 3.54
CA LEU A 159 17.60 17.85 2.79
C LEU A 159 17.63 19.39 2.85
N ALA A 160 16.46 20.02 2.75
CA ALA A 160 16.34 21.48 2.82
C ALA A 160 16.62 22.09 4.22
N GLU A 161 16.77 21.28 5.27
CA GLU A 161 17.25 21.76 6.59
C GLU A 161 18.65 22.38 6.51
N ASN A 162 19.46 22.00 5.52
CA ASN A 162 20.71 22.70 5.19
C ASN A 162 20.41 23.81 4.17
N SER A 163 20.47 25.07 4.59
CA SER A 163 20.21 26.24 3.73
C SER A 163 21.26 26.51 2.65
N GLY A 164 22.36 25.74 2.62
CA GLY A 164 23.38 25.76 1.58
C GLY A 164 23.08 24.88 0.36
N VAL A 165 21.91 24.22 0.30
CA VAL A 165 21.46 23.43 -0.85
C VAL A 165 20.05 23.80 -1.31
N ASN A 166 19.83 23.76 -2.63
CA ASN A 166 18.52 23.98 -3.25
C ASN A 166 17.84 22.64 -3.58
N VAL A 167 16.59 22.46 -3.17
CA VAL A 167 15.83 21.22 -3.36
C VAL A 167 14.58 21.48 -4.19
N LEU A 168 14.31 20.61 -5.18
CA LEU A 168 13.07 20.61 -5.96
C LEU A 168 12.28 19.32 -5.71
N VAL A 169 10.99 19.43 -5.41
CA VAL A 169 10.03 18.32 -5.49
C VAL A 169 9.20 18.49 -6.76
N ILE A 170 9.07 17.42 -7.54
CA ILE A 170 8.23 17.38 -8.74
C ILE A 170 7.09 16.38 -8.51
N GLU A 171 5.85 16.83 -8.66
CA GLU A 171 4.64 16.03 -8.42
C GLU A 171 3.68 16.10 -9.62
N ALA A 172 3.11 14.96 -10.01
CA ALA A 172 2.27 14.81 -11.18
C ALA A 172 0.81 15.23 -10.95
N GLY A 173 0.36 15.24 -9.69
CA GLY A 173 -0.92 15.80 -9.26
C GLY A 173 -0.83 17.22 -8.72
N GLU A 174 -1.97 17.74 -8.24
CA GLU A 174 -2.11 19.11 -7.72
C GLU A 174 -1.56 19.30 -6.30
N HIS A 175 -1.55 20.55 -5.82
CA HIS A 175 -1.19 20.88 -4.44
C HIS A 175 -2.36 20.60 -3.48
N ASN A 176 -2.14 19.81 -2.42
CA ASN A 176 -3.24 19.29 -1.59
C ASN A 176 -3.93 20.32 -0.67
N GLU A 177 -3.43 21.55 -0.56
CA GLU A 177 -3.97 22.61 0.31
C GLU A 177 -5.47 22.88 0.08
N ASN A 178 -5.95 22.80 -1.17
CA ASN A 178 -7.36 23.00 -1.52
C ASN A 178 -8.18 21.70 -1.59
N LEU A 179 -7.55 20.53 -1.43
CA LEU A 179 -8.23 19.22 -1.47
C LEU A 179 -8.89 18.91 -0.13
N GLU A 180 -10.11 19.43 0.07
CA GLU A 180 -10.88 19.24 1.31
C GLU A 180 -10.97 17.76 1.75
N ASN A 181 -11.17 16.83 0.82
CA ASN A 181 -11.27 15.39 1.10
C ASN A 181 -9.95 14.70 1.46
N VAL A 182 -8.81 15.41 1.36
CA VAL A 182 -7.55 14.98 1.99
C VAL A 182 -7.61 15.30 3.48
N HIS A 183 -7.91 16.55 3.86
CA HIS A 183 -7.90 17.01 5.25
C HIS A 183 -9.07 16.45 6.07
N MET A 184 -10.25 16.28 5.46
CA MET A 184 -11.41 15.59 6.02
C MET A 184 -11.18 14.08 5.95
N THR A 185 -10.73 13.47 7.05
CA THR A 185 -10.30 12.06 7.10
C THR A 185 -11.36 11.09 6.55
N GLY A 186 -12.63 11.29 6.91
CA GLY A 186 -13.76 10.47 6.45
C GLY A 186 -14.17 10.72 4.99
N GLY A 187 -13.65 11.76 4.34
CA GLY A 187 -13.84 12.08 2.93
C GLY A 187 -12.95 11.30 1.96
N TRP A 188 -11.97 10.54 2.45
CA TRP A 188 -10.94 9.83 1.68
C TRP A 188 -11.42 9.18 0.36
N SER A 189 -12.54 8.45 0.38
CA SER A 189 -13.07 7.71 -0.78
C SER A 189 -13.57 8.61 -1.91
N GLN A 190 -13.81 9.90 -1.62
CA GLN A 190 -14.11 10.94 -2.61
C GLN A 190 -12.88 11.35 -3.44
N LEU A 191 -11.67 10.85 -3.14
CA LEU A 191 -10.47 11.09 -3.95
C LEU A 191 -10.30 10.04 -5.08
N PHE A 192 -11.05 8.94 -5.08
CA PHE A 192 -10.89 7.85 -6.06
C PHE A 192 -11.83 7.99 -7.27
N ASP A 193 -11.37 7.50 -8.43
CA ASP A 193 -12.02 7.66 -9.74
C ASP A 193 -12.17 9.13 -10.18
N LYS A 194 -11.14 9.94 -9.86
CA LYS A 194 -10.96 11.36 -10.22
C LYS A 194 -9.50 11.61 -10.58
N ASP A 195 -9.15 12.83 -11.00
CA ASP A 195 -7.77 13.20 -11.36
C ASP A 195 -6.77 13.16 -10.19
N THR A 196 -7.29 13.15 -8.95
CA THR A 196 -6.57 12.92 -7.68
C THR A 196 -6.22 11.46 -7.40
N ASP A 197 -6.58 10.53 -8.29
CA ASP A 197 -6.17 9.12 -8.29
C ASP A 197 -5.35 8.84 -9.56
N TRP A 198 -4.30 8.01 -9.45
CA TRP A 198 -3.61 7.44 -10.62
C TRP A 198 -4.48 6.46 -11.41
N ASN A 199 -5.60 6.03 -10.83
CA ASN A 199 -6.64 5.20 -11.46
C ASN A 199 -6.16 3.84 -11.98
N VAL A 200 -5.09 3.32 -11.38
CA VAL A 200 -4.50 2.00 -11.67
C VAL A 200 -5.54 0.89 -11.44
N ILE A 201 -5.56 -0.08 -12.35
CA ILE A 201 -6.32 -1.34 -12.24
C ILE A 201 -5.39 -2.52 -12.48
N SER A 202 -5.67 -3.66 -11.87
CA SER A 202 -4.90 -4.89 -12.12
C SER A 202 -5.21 -5.48 -13.50
N GLU A 203 -4.24 -6.22 -14.04
CA GLU A 203 -4.52 -7.24 -15.06
C GLU A 203 -5.44 -8.37 -14.51
N LYS A 204 -6.02 -9.16 -15.41
CA LYS A 204 -6.93 -10.26 -15.05
C LYS A 204 -6.18 -11.56 -14.75
N LYS A 205 -6.59 -12.26 -13.70
CA LYS A 205 -6.04 -13.58 -13.33
C LYS A 205 -7.13 -14.58 -12.95
N SER A 206 -6.97 -15.82 -13.39
CA SER A 206 -7.88 -16.93 -13.08
C SER A 206 -7.90 -17.30 -11.59
N SER A 207 -6.82 -17.04 -10.85
CA SER A 207 -6.71 -17.22 -9.39
C SER A 207 -7.68 -16.35 -8.59
N VAL A 208 -8.04 -15.18 -9.11
CA VAL A 208 -9.07 -14.26 -8.57
C VAL A 208 -10.27 -14.17 -9.52
N ASN A 209 -10.66 -15.30 -10.13
CA ASN A 209 -11.84 -15.47 -10.97
C ASN A 209 -11.96 -14.45 -12.13
N ASN A 210 -10.81 -14.03 -12.68
CA ASN A 210 -10.67 -13.05 -13.77
C ASN A 210 -11.23 -11.64 -13.47
N ARG A 211 -11.39 -11.30 -12.19
CA ARG A 211 -11.67 -9.94 -11.74
C ARG A 211 -10.50 -8.99 -12.08
N GLN A 212 -10.79 -7.69 -12.11
CA GLN A 212 -9.77 -6.64 -12.07
C GLN A 212 -9.95 -5.87 -10.77
N VAL A 213 -8.87 -5.67 -10.04
CA VAL A 213 -8.88 -4.95 -8.75
C VAL A 213 -8.51 -3.49 -9.00
N LYS A 214 -9.21 -2.55 -8.35
CA LYS A 214 -8.84 -1.13 -8.35
C LYS A 214 -7.65 -0.93 -7.41
N LEU A 215 -6.55 -0.40 -7.93
CA LEU A 215 -5.28 -0.25 -7.21
C LEU A 215 -4.99 1.24 -6.92
N SER A 216 -5.99 1.98 -6.44
CA SER A 216 -5.96 3.44 -6.29
C SER A 216 -4.71 3.97 -5.57
N ARG A 217 -4.17 5.08 -6.05
CA ARG A 217 -3.00 5.78 -5.47
C ARG A 217 -3.23 7.28 -5.56
N GLY A 218 -3.07 8.00 -4.45
CA GLY A 218 -3.19 9.44 -4.41
C GLY A 218 -2.21 10.13 -5.37
N LYS A 219 -2.75 11.00 -6.24
CA LYS A 219 -2.04 11.78 -7.25
C LYS A 219 -2.22 13.27 -6.93
N PHE A 220 -1.44 13.74 -5.97
CA PHE A 220 -1.39 15.11 -5.43
C PHE A 220 -0.24 15.17 -4.40
N LEU A 221 0.14 16.37 -3.95
CA LEU A 221 1.22 16.53 -2.95
C LEU A 221 0.91 15.81 -1.62
N GLY A 222 1.87 15.02 -1.13
CA GLY A 222 1.71 14.08 -0.02
C GLY A 222 1.32 12.66 -0.47
N GLY A 223 0.85 12.50 -1.72
CA GLY A 223 0.47 11.23 -2.34
C GLY A 223 -0.47 10.39 -1.48
N CYS A 224 -0.18 9.09 -1.36
CA CYS A 224 -1.06 8.14 -0.69
C CYS A 224 -1.28 8.41 0.80
N SER A 225 -0.42 9.20 1.48
CA SER A 225 -0.69 9.62 2.88
C SER A 225 -1.99 10.43 3.00
N GLY A 226 -2.36 11.18 1.94
CA GLY A 226 -3.59 11.96 1.92
C GLY A 226 -4.89 11.19 1.63
N CYS A 227 -4.83 9.89 1.31
CA CYS A 227 -6.02 9.09 0.96
C CYS A 227 -6.06 7.68 1.57
N ASN A 228 -5.14 7.34 2.48
CA ASN A 228 -5.07 6.03 3.14
C ASN A 228 -6.00 5.92 4.38
N GLY A 229 -5.98 4.75 5.03
CA GLY A 229 -6.68 4.46 6.29
C GLY A 229 -6.22 5.23 7.54
N THR A 230 -5.21 6.10 7.42
CA THR A 230 -4.46 6.79 8.51
C THR A 230 -3.72 5.90 9.52
N LEU A 231 -3.80 4.58 9.41
CA LEU A 231 -3.32 3.63 10.43
C LEU A 231 -1.79 3.63 10.63
N CYS A 232 -1.35 3.74 11.88
CA CYS A 232 0.06 3.77 12.28
C CYS A 232 0.58 2.39 12.69
N ILE A 233 0.33 1.36 11.87
CA ILE A 233 0.68 -0.03 12.16
C ILE A 233 2.08 -0.33 11.60
N ARG A 234 3.03 -0.69 12.48
CA ARG A 234 4.46 -0.76 12.13
C ARG A 234 4.99 -2.14 11.74
N GLY A 235 4.18 -3.19 11.86
CA GLY A 235 4.66 -4.57 11.79
C GLY A 235 5.59 -4.96 12.94
N ALA A 236 6.35 -6.04 12.78
CA ALA A 236 7.32 -6.51 13.76
C ALA A 236 8.74 -6.09 13.37
N LYS A 237 9.65 -5.94 14.34
CA LYS A 237 11.08 -5.64 14.07
C LYS A 237 11.72 -6.67 13.13
N GLN A 238 11.33 -7.94 13.30
CA GLN A 238 11.78 -9.06 12.49
C GLN A 238 11.49 -8.88 10.99
N ASP A 239 10.44 -8.14 10.60
CA ASP A 239 10.08 -7.91 9.20
C ASP A 239 11.18 -7.17 8.41
N TYR A 240 11.95 -6.33 9.11
CA TYR A 240 13.03 -5.53 8.54
C TYR A 240 14.38 -6.24 8.69
N ASP A 241 14.58 -6.98 9.79
CA ASP A 241 15.71 -7.92 9.91
C ASP A 241 15.69 -8.96 8.78
N ASP A 242 14.49 -9.39 8.36
CA ASP A 242 14.23 -10.30 7.25
C ASP A 242 14.58 -9.73 5.87
N TRP A 243 14.85 -8.42 5.75
CA TRP A 243 15.37 -7.83 4.51
C TRP A 243 16.81 -8.30 4.23
N GLY A 244 17.58 -8.65 5.26
CA GLY A 244 18.95 -9.15 5.09
C GLY A 244 19.94 -8.11 4.53
N VAL A 245 19.65 -6.82 4.70
CA VAL A 245 20.45 -5.70 4.18
C VAL A 245 21.08 -4.89 5.33
N GLU A 246 22.36 -4.56 5.19
CA GLU A 246 23.12 -3.84 6.23
C GLU A 246 22.50 -2.47 6.58
N GLY A 247 22.41 -2.19 7.88
CA GLY A 247 21.85 -0.95 8.42
C GLY A 247 20.32 -0.81 8.32
N TRP A 248 19.59 -1.83 7.86
CA TRP A 248 18.12 -1.82 7.75
C TRP A 248 17.45 -2.76 8.76
N THR A 249 18.09 -2.98 9.93
CA THR A 249 17.51 -3.81 11.01
C THR A 249 16.22 -3.21 11.57
N GLY A 250 15.42 -4.03 12.25
CA GLY A 250 14.17 -3.61 12.88
C GLY A 250 14.33 -2.45 13.85
N ASP A 251 15.37 -2.44 14.69
CA ASP A 251 15.63 -1.32 15.61
C ASP A 251 16.02 -0.02 14.86
N GLU A 252 16.70 -0.13 13.71
CA GLU A 252 17.03 1.02 12.87
C GLU A 252 15.81 1.58 12.14
N VAL A 253 14.95 0.74 11.56
CA VAL A 253 13.72 1.22 10.91
C VAL A 253 12.73 1.78 11.93
N PHE A 254 12.57 1.15 13.10
CA PHE A 254 11.76 1.70 14.20
C PHE A 254 12.31 3.04 14.73
N LYS A 255 13.63 3.20 14.83
CA LYS A 255 14.28 4.49 15.13
C LYS A 255 13.90 5.55 14.09
N TYR A 256 13.85 5.20 12.81
CA TYR A 256 13.49 6.13 11.74
C TYR A 256 11.99 6.44 11.66
N ILE A 257 11.13 5.47 11.98
CA ILE A 257 9.69 5.69 12.20
C ILE A 257 9.47 6.73 13.32
N ARG A 258 10.11 6.54 14.49
CA ARG A 258 10.05 7.51 15.61
C ARG A 258 10.57 8.91 15.26
N LYS A 259 11.54 9.03 14.34
CA LYS A 259 12.09 10.33 13.90
C LYS A 259 11.07 11.17 13.12
N ALA A 260 10.17 10.51 12.37
CA ALA A 260 9.10 11.18 11.64
C ALA A 260 7.91 11.60 12.54
N GLU A 261 7.74 10.93 13.67
CA GLU A 261 6.52 10.88 14.49
C GLU A 261 6.42 11.98 15.57
N ASN A 262 5.19 12.48 15.78
CA ASN A 262 4.82 13.31 16.92
C ASN A 262 3.50 12.81 17.54
N PHE A 263 3.61 11.97 18.56
CA PHE A 263 2.48 11.31 19.22
C PHE A 263 1.77 12.18 20.26
N HIS A 264 0.45 12.31 20.11
CA HIS A 264 -0.46 13.01 21.01
C HIS A 264 -1.32 12.00 21.77
N GLY A 265 -0.85 11.56 22.94
CA GLY A 265 -1.54 10.54 23.75
C GLY A 265 -2.87 11.00 24.34
N LYS A 266 -3.76 10.03 24.62
CA LYS A 266 -5.06 10.24 25.29
C LYS A 266 -5.07 9.59 26.67
N PRO A 267 -5.79 10.13 27.68
CA PRO A 267 -5.76 9.59 29.05
C PRO A 267 -6.26 8.16 29.25
N TRP A 268 -6.97 7.59 28.27
CA TRP A 268 -7.45 6.20 28.28
C TRP A 268 -6.48 5.20 27.63
N PHE A 269 -5.46 5.69 26.92
CA PHE A 269 -4.60 4.87 26.07
C PHE A 269 -3.25 4.62 26.73
N GLU A 270 -2.94 3.35 27.00
CA GLU A 270 -1.69 2.91 27.63
C GLU A 270 -0.54 2.89 26.59
N ALA A 271 -0.03 4.09 26.27
CA ALA A 271 1.02 4.27 25.27
C ALA A 271 2.35 3.58 25.64
N SER A 272 2.98 2.94 24.67
CA SER A 272 4.34 2.41 24.81
C SER A 272 5.39 3.53 24.83
N LYS A 273 6.60 3.16 25.28
CA LYS A 273 7.80 4.01 25.21
C LYS A 273 8.32 4.23 23.77
N ASP A 274 7.74 3.56 22.78
CA ASP A 274 8.27 3.45 21.43
C ASP A 274 7.70 4.50 20.45
N HIS A 275 7.06 5.55 20.96
CA HIS A 275 6.65 6.74 20.19
C HIS A 275 7.71 7.84 20.15
N GLY A 276 7.78 8.55 19.03
CA GLY A 276 8.40 9.87 18.88
C GLY A 276 7.43 11.01 19.20
N THR A 277 7.96 12.12 19.71
CA THR A 277 7.19 13.30 20.15
C THR A 277 7.76 14.62 19.60
N ASN A 278 8.47 14.57 18.46
CA ASN A 278 9.26 15.69 17.93
C ASN A 278 9.32 15.74 16.38
N GLY A 279 8.75 14.77 15.68
CA GLY A 279 8.67 14.76 14.22
C GLY A 279 7.58 15.69 13.67
N HIS A 280 7.34 15.65 12.36
CA HIS A 280 6.31 16.48 11.72
C HIS A 280 5.01 15.69 11.49
N LEU A 281 5.03 14.35 11.58
CA LEU A 281 3.87 13.50 11.46
C LEU A 281 3.12 13.43 12.79
N ASN A 282 2.20 14.36 13.00
CA ASN A 282 1.31 14.34 14.16
C ASN A 282 0.39 13.10 14.11
N ILE A 283 0.29 12.35 15.21
CA ILE A 283 -0.60 11.19 15.33
C ILE A 283 -1.33 11.15 16.69
N GLU A 284 -2.53 10.57 16.75
CA GLU A 284 -3.28 10.39 18.01
C GLU A 284 -4.06 9.05 18.07
N PRO A 285 -4.36 8.49 19.27
CA PRO A 285 -5.23 7.31 19.42
C PRO A 285 -6.67 7.58 18.98
N HIS A 286 -7.34 6.59 18.37
CA HIS A 286 -8.74 6.72 17.92
C HIS A 286 -9.74 6.32 19.01
N ASP A 287 -10.79 7.13 19.20
CA ASP A 287 -11.86 6.82 20.14
C ASP A 287 -12.89 5.89 19.46
N LEU A 288 -12.91 4.62 19.87
CA LEU A 288 -13.68 3.54 19.24
C LEU A 288 -15.21 3.72 19.32
N ALA A 289 -15.90 3.40 18.23
CA ALA A 289 -17.35 3.22 18.23
C ALA A 289 -17.77 2.02 19.11
N PRO A 290 -19.02 1.98 19.63
CA PRO A 290 -19.46 0.90 20.53
C PRO A 290 -19.33 -0.50 19.93
N ILE A 291 -19.54 -0.67 18.62
CA ILE A 291 -19.35 -1.97 17.94
C ILE A 291 -17.91 -2.48 18.04
N SER A 292 -16.91 -1.62 17.88
CA SER A 292 -15.50 -2.00 17.87
C SER A 292 -15.04 -2.51 19.23
N ASN A 293 -15.52 -1.89 20.32
CA ASN A 293 -15.26 -2.36 21.68
C ASN A 293 -15.81 -3.78 21.89
N LEU A 294 -17.03 -4.06 21.43
CA LEU A 294 -17.66 -5.39 21.51
C LEU A 294 -16.95 -6.44 20.64
N ILE A 295 -16.36 -6.04 19.50
CA ILE A 295 -15.50 -6.92 18.70
C ILE A 295 -14.17 -7.17 19.42
N MET A 296 -13.59 -6.19 20.10
CA MET A 296 -12.37 -6.36 20.88
C MET A 296 -12.58 -7.30 22.09
N ASP A 297 -13.70 -7.18 22.81
CA ASP A 297 -14.14 -8.16 23.82
C ASP A 297 -14.25 -9.59 23.22
N SER A 298 -14.67 -9.67 21.96
CA SER A 298 -14.83 -10.92 21.22
C SER A 298 -13.49 -11.51 20.75
N MET A 299 -12.52 -10.67 20.37
CA MET A 299 -11.14 -11.05 20.08
C MET A 299 -10.47 -11.63 21.34
N VAL A 300 -10.57 -10.93 22.48
CA VAL A 300 -10.06 -11.41 23.79
C VAL A 300 -10.69 -12.74 24.17
N PHE A 301 -12.01 -12.88 24.05
CA PHE A 301 -12.71 -14.16 24.30
C PHE A 301 -12.24 -15.31 23.39
N LYS A 302 -11.78 -15.01 22.18
CA LYS A 302 -11.25 -15.98 21.20
C LYS A 302 -9.73 -16.19 21.29
N GLY A 303 -9.07 -15.68 22.34
CA GLY A 303 -7.65 -15.96 22.62
C GLY A 303 -6.66 -14.93 22.08
N LEU A 304 -7.14 -13.78 21.57
CA LEU A 304 -6.32 -12.64 21.17
C LEU A 304 -6.26 -11.63 22.34
N PRO A 305 -5.30 -11.73 23.29
CA PRO A 305 -5.25 -10.86 24.46
C PRO A 305 -5.08 -9.38 24.11
N LEU A 306 -5.67 -8.50 24.94
CA LEU A 306 -5.56 -7.06 24.78
C LEU A 306 -4.14 -6.56 25.13
N ASP A 307 -3.54 -5.84 24.18
CA ASP A 307 -2.26 -5.14 24.28
C ASP A 307 -2.46 -3.76 23.60
N HIS A 308 -2.63 -2.72 24.42
CA HIS A 308 -3.20 -1.43 23.99
C HIS A 308 -2.48 -0.79 22.81
N ASP A 309 -1.15 -0.97 22.71
CA ASP A 309 -0.27 -0.29 21.75
C ASP A 309 0.65 -1.27 20.98
N MET A 310 0.19 -2.52 20.80
CA MET A 310 0.94 -3.59 20.12
C MET A 310 1.48 -3.20 18.73
N PHE A 311 0.74 -2.35 18.02
CA PHE A 311 1.07 -1.90 16.67
C PHE A 311 2.20 -0.86 16.61
N SER A 312 2.56 -0.25 17.75
CA SER A 312 3.67 0.71 17.86
C SER A 312 4.95 0.08 18.42
N HIS A 313 4.86 -0.88 19.36
CA HIS A 313 6.06 -1.59 19.84
C HIS A 313 6.45 -2.79 18.98
N GLY A 314 5.48 -3.47 18.34
CA GLY A 314 5.74 -4.52 17.36
C GLY A 314 6.34 -5.80 17.94
N GLU A 315 6.10 -6.09 19.22
CA GLU A 315 6.65 -7.26 19.93
C GLU A 315 5.62 -8.40 20.11
N ASN A 316 4.34 -8.16 19.81
CA ASN A 316 3.23 -9.11 20.04
C ASN A 316 2.58 -9.56 18.71
N PRO A 317 2.75 -10.84 18.29
CA PRO A 317 2.19 -11.38 17.03
C PRO A 317 0.83 -12.11 17.20
N HIS A 318 0.26 -12.16 18.40
CA HIS A 318 -0.99 -12.86 18.69
C HIS A 318 -1.77 -12.14 19.79
N GLY A 319 -2.60 -11.16 19.42
CA GLY A 319 -3.29 -10.26 20.35
C GLY A 319 -4.17 -9.24 19.63
N CYS A 320 -4.91 -8.42 20.39
CA CYS A 320 -5.71 -7.30 19.87
C CYS A 320 -5.37 -5.97 20.57
N GLY A 321 -5.62 -4.84 19.91
CA GLY A 321 -5.30 -3.52 20.45
C GLY A 321 -5.88 -2.38 19.63
N HIS A 322 -5.38 -1.16 19.87
CA HIS A 322 -5.79 0.03 19.13
C HIS A 322 -4.67 0.52 18.22
N ALA A 323 -4.97 0.83 16.96
CA ALA A 323 -4.02 1.48 16.06
C ALA A 323 -4.09 3.02 16.20
N PRO A 324 -2.99 3.71 16.59
CA PRO A 324 -2.88 5.17 16.47
C PRO A 324 -3.01 5.63 15.01
N ARG A 325 -3.30 6.91 14.77
CA ARG A 325 -3.63 7.42 13.43
C ARG A 325 -2.93 8.72 13.06
N THR A 326 -2.64 8.88 11.77
CA THR A 326 -2.28 10.16 11.11
C THR A 326 -3.49 11.11 11.00
N VAL A 327 -4.04 11.41 12.16
CA VAL A 327 -5.06 12.42 12.44
C VAL A 327 -4.55 13.23 13.63
N HIS A 328 -4.79 14.53 13.63
CA HIS A 328 -4.62 15.35 14.82
C HIS A 328 -5.68 16.45 14.89
N LYS A 329 -6.37 16.56 16.03
CA LYS A 329 -7.48 17.54 16.21
C LYS A 329 -8.55 17.42 15.11
N GLY A 330 -8.78 16.21 14.62
CA GLY A 330 -9.80 15.93 13.60
C GLY A 330 -9.48 16.35 12.16
N LEU A 331 -8.21 16.70 11.89
CA LEU A 331 -7.67 16.83 10.54
C LEU A 331 -6.70 15.68 10.24
N ARG A 332 -6.72 15.16 9.02
CA ARG A 332 -5.68 14.24 8.53
C ARG A 332 -4.31 14.92 8.55
N THR A 333 -3.29 14.17 8.92
CA THR A 333 -1.88 14.57 8.86
C THR A 333 -1.21 13.82 7.71
N THR A 334 -0.34 14.48 6.96
CA THR A 334 0.13 14.00 5.65
C THR A 334 1.62 14.28 5.43
N ALA A 335 2.24 13.60 4.48
CA ALA A 335 3.63 13.86 4.13
C ALA A 335 3.83 15.26 3.52
N ALA A 336 2.79 15.86 2.92
CA ALA A 336 2.83 17.24 2.47
C ALA A 336 3.11 18.23 3.63
N ASP A 337 2.73 17.88 4.86
CA ASP A 337 2.96 18.73 6.03
C ASP A 337 4.46 18.91 6.34
N PHE A 338 5.33 18.01 5.88
CA PHE A 338 6.79 18.17 5.98
C PHE A 338 7.33 19.30 5.08
N VAL A 339 6.64 19.63 3.98
CA VAL A 339 7.10 20.60 2.96
C VAL A 339 6.17 21.81 2.80
N THR A 340 5.07 21.84 3.55
CA THR A 340 4.05 22.90 3.54
C THR A 340 3.81 23.44 4.96
N LYS A 341 2.74 24.24 5.14
CA LYS A 341 2.33 24.85 6.42
C LYS A 341 3.53 25.49 7.17
N GLU A 342 3.75 25.14 8.44
CA GLU A 342 4.84 25.62 9.28
C GLU A 342 6.25 25.09 8.91
N ASN A 343 6.33 24.05 8.06
CA ASN A 343 7.59 23.40 7.69
C ASN A 343 8.16 23.84 6.33
N LYS A 344 7.53 24.84 5.68
CA LYS A 344 8.03 25.50 4.45
C LYS A 344 9.45 26.06 4.67
N LYS A 345 10.29 26.05 3.63
CA LYS A 345 11.69 26.53 3.66
C LYS A 345 12.00 27.23 2.34
N ASP A 346 12.71 28.37 2.39
CA ASP A 346 12.94 29.22 1.20
C ASP A 346 13.84 28.59 0.12
N ASN A 347 14.59 27.54 0.47
CA ASN A 347 15.44 26.73 -0.43
C ASN A 347 14.76 25.44 -0.93
N LEU A 348 13.47 25.25 -0.64
CA LEU A 348 12.68 24.09 -1.03
C LEU A 348 11.54 24.51 -1.96
N HIS A 349 11.64 24.13 -3.23
CA HIS A 349 10.64 24.44 -4.24
C HIS A 349 9.78 23.23 -4.58
N LEU A 350 8.52 23.50 -4.92
CA LEU A 350 7.51 22.50 -5.29
C LEU A 350 7.07 22.78 -6.73
N LEU A 351 6.99 21.74 -7.56
CA LEU A 351 6.52 21.79 -8.95
C LEU A 351 5.42 20.74 -9.14
N VAL A 352 4.18 21.16 -8.92
CA VAL A 352 2.98 20.34 -9.05
C VAL A 352 2.50 20.24 -10.51
N GLU A 353 1.49 19.39 -10.75
CA GLU A 353 0.86 19.15 -12.05
C GLU A 353 1.85 18.79 -13.19
N THR A 354 2.99 18.19 -12.82
CA THR A 354 4.15 18.01 -13.69
C THR A 354 4.67 16.58 -13.60
N HIS A 355 4.56 15.85 -14.71
CA HIS A 355 4.95 14.43 -14.77
C HIS A 355 6.44 14.31 -15.06
N VAL A 356 7.16 13.53 -14.25
CA VAL A 356 8.54 13.13 -14.57
C VAL A 356 8.49 12.06 -15.67
N GLU A 357 9.00 12.40 -16.85
CA GLU A 357 9.14 11.44 -17.94
C GLU A 357 10.24 10.45 -17.61
N LYS A 358 11.45 10.96 -17.38
CA LYS A 358 12.64 10.16 -17.09
C LYS A 358 13.73 10.97 -16.38
N VAL A 359 14.67 10.25 -15.80
CA VAL A 359 15.98 10.77 -15.40
C VAL A 359 16.82 11.00 -16.66
N ILE A 360 17.63 12.06 -16.64
CA ILE A 360 18.67 12.32 -17.64
C ILE A 360 19.96 11.73 -17.09
N ILE A 361 20.47 10.70 -17.76
CA ILE A 361 21.69 9.99 -17.42
C ILE A 361 22.70 10.24 -18.54
N GLU A 362 23.89 10.71 -18.18
CA GLU A 362 24.99 11.05 -19.09
C GLU A 362 26.27 10.30 -18.67
N GLU A 363 27.16 10.04 -19.62
CA GLU A 363 28.50 9.50 -19.33
C GLU A 363 29.42 10.64 -18.87
N VAL A 364 29.93 10.54 -17.64
CA VAL A 364 30.78 11.54 -16.99
C VAL A 364 31.97 10.82 -16.35
N ASP A 365 33.18 11.25 -16.70
CA ASP A 365 34.45 10.68 -16.21
C ASP A 365 34.54 9.13 -16.39
N GLY A 366 33.92 8.60 -17.46
CA GLY A 366 33.92 7.18 -17.79
C GLY A 366 32.91 6.33 -17.01
N GLY A 367 31.93 6.93 -16.33
CA GLY A 367 30.82 6.23 -15.68
C GLY A 367 29.47 6.94 -15.88
N LEU A 368 28.38 6.23 -15.61
CA LEU A 368 27.03 6.82 -15.74
C LEU A 368 26.72 7.72 -14.54
N ARG A 369 26.19 8.92 -14.83
CA ARG A 369 25.75 9.89 -13.82
C ARG A 369 24.35 10.42 -14.14
N ALA A 370 23.47 10.49 -13.15
CA ALA A 370 22.23 11.27 -13.28
C ALA A 370 22.54 12.77 -13.14
N THR A 371 22.21 13.55 -14.18
CA THR A 371 22.52 15.00 -14.26
C THR A 371 21.28 15.88 -14.27
N GLY A 372 20.08 15.29 -14.31
CA GLY A 372 18.81 15.99 -14.27
C GLY A 372 17.62 15.08 -14.54
N VAL A 373 16.48 15.70 -14.85
CA VAL A 373 15.23 15.02 -15.21
C VAL A 373 14.56 15.72 -16.38
N ARG A 374 13.85 14.94 -17.20
CA ARG A 374 12.92 15.46 -18.20
C ARG A 374 11.49 15.41 -17.66
N VAL A 375 10.76 16.52 -17.78
CA VAL A 375 9.39 16.63 -17.27
C VAL A 375 8.40 17.11 -18.34
N VAL A 376 7.15 16.68 -18.20
CA VAL A 376 6.01 17.08 -19.04
C VAL A 376 4.95 17.72 -18.15
N LYS A 377 4.70 19.03 -18.32
CA LYS A 377 3.75 19.79 -17.49
C LYS A 377 2.30 19.54 -17.87
N ALA A 378 1.36 20.13 -17.11
CA ALA A 378 -0.05 20.24 -17.45
C ALA A 378 -0.28 20.75 -18.89
N ASP A 379 0.37 21.86 -19.28
CA ASP A 379 0.28 22.49 -20.60
C ASP A 379 0.91 21.69 -21.76
N GLY A 380 1.53 20.54 -21.47
CA GLY A 380 2.20 19.67 -22.45
C GLY A 380 3.60 20.12 -22.84
N SER A 381 4.12 21.24 -22.31
CA SER A 381 5.51 21.64 -22.53
C SER A 381 6.48 20.68 -21.83
N ILE A 382 7.55 20.35 -22.55
CA ILE A 382 8.62 19.46 -22.11
C ILE A 382 9.82 20.32 -21.70
N VAL A 383 10.40 20.07 -20.53
CA VAL A 383 11.60 20.79 -20.04
C VAL A 383 12.57 19.82 -19.35
N ASP A 384 13.86 20.08 -19.52
CA ASP A 384 14.95 19.39 -18.83
C ASP A 384 15.44 20.24 -17.65
N ILE A 385 15.41 19.70 -16.43
CA ILE A 385 15.82 20.38 -15.20
C ILE A 385 17.06 19.68 -14.63
N LYS A 386 18.15 20.42 -14.40
CA LYS A 386 19.44 19.86 -13.99
C LYS A 386 19.58 19.73 -12.47
N ALA A 387 20.20 18.62 -12.04
CA ALA A 387 20.58 18.36 -10.65
C ALA A 387 22.11 18.40 -10.52
N ARG A 388 22.62 19.21 -9.58
CA ARG A 388 24.06 19.33 -9.29
C ARG A 388 24.60 18.12 -8.51
N LYS A 389 23.80 17.56 -7.59
CA LYS A 389 24.20 16.48 -6.68
C LYS A 389 23.53 15.15 -7.04
N GLU A 390 22.23 15.01 -6.79
CA GLU A 390 21.51 13.75 -7.03
C GLU A 390 20.07 13.95 -7.52
N VAL A 391 19.55 12.92 -8.19
CA VAL A 391 18.14 12.72 -8.48
C VAL A 391 17.63 11.57 -7.60
N ILE A 392 16.52 11.80 -6.88
CA ILE A 392 15.88 10.81 -6.01
C ILE A 392 14.52 10.47 -6.62
N VAL A 393 14.26 9.19 -6.87
CA VAL A 393 12.98 8.70 -7.38
C VAL A 393 12.11 8.25 -6.20
N SER A 394 10.92 8.85 -6.04
CA SER A 394 9.98 8.63 -4.93
C SER A 394 8.53 8.50 -5.44
N GLY A 395 8.35 7.90 -6.63
CA GLY A 395 7.05 7.72 -7.28
C GLY A 395 6.21 6.55 -6.74
N GLY A 396 6.71 5.79 -5.78
CA GLY A 396 6.05 4.60 -5.23
C GLY A 396 6.17 3.37 -6.14
N ALA A 397 5.75 2.21 -5.62
CA ALA A 397 5.87 0.90 -6.25
C ALA A 397 5.24 0.74 -7.66
N TYR A 398 4.45 1.72 -8.14
CA TYR A 398 3.93 1.69 -9.51
C TYR A 398 4.68 2.64 -10.45
N CYS A 399 5.03 3.85 -10.02
CA CYS A 399 5.62 4.85 -10.91
C CYS A 399 7.15 4.84 -10.91
N SER A 400 7.81 4.53 -9.79
CA SER A 400 9.28 4.47 -9.69
C SER A 400 9.95 3.51 -10.70
N PRO A 401 9.53 2.24 -10.86
CA PRO A 401 10.12 1.36 -11.87
C PRO A 401 9.89 1.85 -13.31
N ASN A 402 8.78 2.57 -13.58
CA ASN A 402 8.48 3.11 -14.89
C ASN A 402 9.31 4.37 -15.23
N ILE A 403 9.65 5.19 -14.23
CA ILE A 403 10.62 6.27 -14.37
C ILE A 403 12.00 5.69 -14.70
N LEU A 404 12.45 4.64 -14.00
CA LEU A 404 13.71 3.96 -14.31
C LEU A 404 13.71 3.35 -15.72
N ASN A 405 12.66 2.59 -16.09
CA ASN A 405 12.55 1.99 -17.42
C ASN A 405 12.65 3.05 -18.54
N ARG A 406 11.90 4.17 -18.46
CA ARG A 406 12.00 5.27 -19.45
C ARG A 406 13.33 6.04 -19.41
N SER A 407 14.13 5.85 -18.36
CA SER A 407 15.50 6.36 -18.25
C SER A 407 16.55 5.42 -18.87
N GLY A 408 16.14 4.26 -19.40
CA GLY A 408 17.06 3.23 -19.91
C GLY A 408 17.64 2.32 -18.83
N VAL A 409 17.05 2.31 -17.62
CA VAL A 409 17.48 1.49 -16.49
C VAL A 409 16.40 0.44 -16.19
N GLY A 410 16.67 -0.81 -16.56
CA GLY A 410 15.69 -1.90 -16.42
C GLY A 410 16.03 -3.11 -17.29
N ALA A 411 15.11 -4.09 -17.35
CA ALA A 411 15.33 -5.34 -18.07
C ALA A 411 15.53 -5.09 -19.58
N LYS A 412 16.70 -5.40 -20.13
CA LYS A 412 17.05 -5.08 -21.52
C LYS A 412 15.99 -5.50 -22.54
N ALA A 413 15.50 -6.74 -22.45
CA ALA A 413 14.51 -7.28 -23.38
C ALA A 413 13.15 -6.55 -23.31
N GLU A 414 12.78 -5.99 -22.15
CA GLU A 414 11.59 -5.16 -22.00
C GLU A 414 11.82 -3.78 -22.64
N LEU A 415 12.96 -3.15 -22.35
CA LEU A 415 13.33 -1.83 -22.91
C LEU A 415 13.44 -1.86 -24.44
N ASP A 416 14.09 -2.88 -25.00
CA ASP A 416 14.19 -3.08 -26.46
C ASP A 416 12.80 -3.18 -27.11
N SER A 417 11.82 -3.79 -26.44
CA SER A 417 10.45 -3.92 -26.97
C SER A 417 9.68 -2.60 -27.08
N PHE A 418 10.05 -1.61 -26.27
CA PHE A 418 9.54 -0.23 -26.35
C PHE A 418 10.46 0.71 -27.14
N GLY A 419 11.55 0.20 -27.74
CA GLY A 419 12.54 1.01 -28.46
C GLY A 419 13.37 1.93 -27.55
N ILE A 420 13.45 1.64 -26.25
CA ILE A 420 14.19 2.43 -25.27
C ILE A 420 15.65 1.93 -25.24
N PRO A 421 16.66 2.78 -25.47
CA PRO A 421 18.06 2.38 -25.32
C PRO A 421 18.37 1.94 -23.89
N THR A 422 18.82 0.70 -23.70
CA THR A 422 19.35 0.22 -22.43
C THR A 422 20.66 0.93 -22.08
N LEU A 423 20.70 1.63 -20.95
CA LEU A 423 21.92 2.16 -20.33
C LEU A 423 22.42 1.21 -19.23
N VAL A 424 21.50 0.64 -18.44
CA VAL A 424 21.80 -0.38 -17.41
C VAL A 424 20.78 -1.49 -17.49
N ASP A 425 21.25 -2.73 -17.71
CA ASP A 425 20.40 -3.94 -17.69
C ASP A 425 20.18 -4.38 -16.23
N LEU A 426 19.08 -3.90 -15.63
CA LEU A 426 18.62 -4.26 -14.29
C LEU A 426 17.31 -5.08 -14.40
N PRO A 427 17.37 -6.42 -14.52
CA PRO A 427 16.19 -7.23 -14.78
C PRO A 427 15.17 -7.22 -13.62
N GLY A 428 15.57 -6.82 -12.42
CA GLY A 428 14.69 -6.66 -11.25
C GLY A 428 13.73 -5.46 -11.30
N VAL A 429 13.95 -4.48 -12.19
CA VAL A 429 13.08 -3.29 -12.28
C VAL A 429 11.66 -3.69 -12.66
N GLY A 430 10.71 -3.33 -11.81
CA GLY A 430 9.30 -3.67 -11.97
C GLY A 430 8.97 -5.13 -11.64
N LYS A 431 9.88 -5.92 -11.05
CA LYS A 431 9.62 -7.31 -10.63
C LYS A 431 9.39 -7.35 -9.10
N ASN A 432 9.19 -8.53 -8.50
CA ASN A 432 8.96 -8.68 -7.06
C ASN A 432 7.84 -7.77 -6.50
N LEU A 433 6.79 -7.48 -7.26
CA LEU A 433 5.65 -6.71 -6.73
C LEU A 433 4.98 -7.54 -5.63
N MET A 434 4.95 -6.96 -4.43
CA MET A 434 4.23 -7.45 -3.26
C MET A 434 3.15 -6.45 -2.89
N ASP A 435 2.05 -6.94 -2.32
CA ASP A 435 0.93 -6.18 -1.78
C ASP A 435 0.15 -7.12 -0.86
N HIS A 436 -0.49 -6.60 0.18
CA HIS A 436 -1.35 -7.43 1.03
C HIS A 436 -2.74 -7.57 0.44
N LEU A 437 -3.33 -8.74 0.65
CA LEU A 437 -4.68 -9.07 0.21
C LEU A 437 -5.61 -9.02 1.41
N ILE A 438 -6.70 -8.27 1.29
CA ILE A 438 -7.79 -8.21 2.29
C ILE A 438 -9.06 -8.86 1.77
N VAL A 439 -9.79 -9.52 2.67
CA VAL A 439 -11.15 -10.03 2.43
C VAL A 439 -12.11 -9.42 3.46
N PHE A 440 -13.15 -8.75 2.96
CA PHE A 440 -14.22 -8.19 3.79
C PHE A 440 -15.28 -9.27 4.10
N MET A 441 -15.67 -9.36 5.37
CA MET A 441 -16.83 -10.10 5.84
C MET A 441 -17.75 -9.10 6.53
N PHE A 442 -18.84 -8.72 5.87
CA PHE A 442 -19.82 -7.76 6.39
C PHE A 442 -20.94 -8.47 7.16
N TYR A 443 -21.39 -7.89 8.27
CA TYR A 443 -22.40 -8.44 9.17
C TYR A 443 -23.49 -7.42 9.49
N GLU A 444 -24.74 -7.89 9.61
CA GLU A 444 -25.90 -7.07 10.00
C GLU A 444 -26.10 -7.11 11.52
N THR A 445 -26.35 -5.95 12.13
CA THR A 445 -26.86 -5.84 13.50
C THR A 445 -28.15 -5.02 13.54
N GLU A 446 -29.12 -5.44 14.36
CA GLU A 446 -30.39 -4.73 14.53
C GLU A 446 -30.34 -3.70 15.67
N LYS A 447 -29.21 -3.61 16.40
CA LYS A 447 -29.06 -2.71 17.54
C LYS A 447 -28.54 -1.34 17.12
N ALA A 448 -29.47 -0.39 17.01
CA ALA A 448 -29.19 1.00 16.69
C ALA A 448 -28.14 1.65 17.61
N GLY A 449 -27.29 2.49 17.01
CA GLY A 449 -26.26 3.25 17.72
C GLY A 449 -24.99 2.47 18.08
N LEU A 450 -24.85 1.20 17.66
CA LEU A 450 -23.57 0.49 17.76
C LEU A 450 -22.56 0.93 16.69
N THR A 451 -23.04 1.13 15.46
CA THR A 451 -22.23 1.56 14.31
C THR A 451 -22.44 3.06 14.03
N ASN A 452 -21.45 3.64 13.35
CA ASN A 452 -21.46 5.02 12.88
C ASN A 452 -22.29 5.21 11.59
N ASP A 453 -22.94 4.16 11.04
CA ASP A 453 -23.83 4.25 9.87
C ASP A 453 -24.88 5.35 10.02
N HIS A 454 -25.39 5.51 11.25
CA HIS A 454 -26.43 6.48 11.58
C HIS A 454 -25.98 7.94 11.39
N HIS A 455 -24.68 8.22 11.34
CA HIS A 455 -24.13 9.55 11.01
C HIS A 455 -24.08 9.84 9.50
N VAL A 456 -24.26 8.81 8.65
CA VAL A 456 -23.99 8.86 7.20
C VAL A 456 -25.22 8.48 6.37
N TYR A 457 -25.78 7.30 6.59
CA TYR A 457 -26.77 6.70 5.68
C TYR A 457 -28.23 6.90 6.12
N HIS A 458 -28.47 7.45 7.31
CA HIS A 458 -29.81 7.52 7.93
C HIS A 458 -30.34 8.96 7.93
N GLY A 459 -31.27 9.24 7.00
CA GLY A 459 -31.86 10.58 6.83
C GLY A 459 -30.82 11.66 6.49
N ASP A 460 -31.10 12.91 6.85
CA ASP A 460 -30.21 14.05 6.56
C ASP A 460 -28.94 14.11 7.44
N ASN A 461 -28.56 13.02 8.10
CA ASN A 461 -27.48 13.03 9.10
C ASN A 461 -26.10 13.30 8.47
N PHE A 462 -25.83 12.87 7.23
CA PHE A 462 -24.58 13.21 6.55
C PHE A 462 -24.35 14.72 6.46
N ALA A 463 -25.40 15.51 6.14
CA ALA A 463 -25.30 16.96 6.05
C ALA A 463 -24.98 17.62 7.40
N LYS A 464 -25.50 17.06 8.51
CA LYS A 464 -25.20 17.51 9.88
C LYS A 464 -23.76 17.17 10.26
N THR A 465 -23.31 15.96 9.95
CA THR A 465 -21.94 15.49 10.19
C THR A 465 -20.92 16.32 9.39
N TYR A 466 -21.23 16.64 8.13
CA TYR A 466 -20.40 17.52 7.30
C TYR A 466 -20.35 18.95 7.83
N ALA A 467 -21.48 19.53 8.25
CA ALA A 467 -21.50 20.84 8.89
C ALA A 467 -20.67 20.87 10.19
N LEU A 468 -20.79 19.84 11.05
CA LEU A 468 -19.99 19.73 12.28
C LEU A 468 -18.48 19.65 11.99
N TRP A 469 -18.07 18.90 10.96
CA TRP A 469 -16.66 18.91 10.53
C TRP A 469 -16.24 20.26 9.95
N LYS A 470 -17.10 20.90 9.14
CA LYS A 470 -16.79 22.19 8.50
C LYS A 470 -16.63 23.34 9.50
N ASP A 471 -17.45 23.35 10.55
CA ASP A 471 -17.47 24.40 11.58
C ASP A 471 -16.48 24.15 12.73
N GLN A 472 -16.20 22.89 13.07
CA GLN A 472 -15.49 22.51 14.32
C GLN A 472 -14.40 21.45 14.14
N GLN A 473 -14.19 20.93 12.92
CA GLN A 473 -13.26 19.82 12.62
C GLN A 473 -13.55 18.55 13.45
N ALA A 474 -14.81 18.37 13.85
CA ALA A 474 -15.26 17.34 14.79
C ALA A 474 -16.31 16.39 14.18
N GLY A 475 -16.68 15.35 14.95
CA GLY A 475 -17.63 14.32 14.53
C GLY A 475 -17.04 13.30 13.56
N PHE A 476 -17.86 12.33 13.13
CA PHE A 476 -17.43 11.14 12.37
C PHE A 476 -16.44 11.43 11.21
N LEU A 477 -16.70 12.45 10.39
CA LEU A 477 -15.88 12.80 9.23
C LEU A 477 -14.46 13.32 9.56
N SER A 478 -14.18 13.64 10.82
CA SER A 478 -12.83 13.99 11.30
C SER A 478 -11.91 12.76 11.43
N THR A 479 -12.48 11.55 11.42
CA THR A 479 -11.79 10.27 11.64
C THR A 479 -11.92 9.31 10.45
N PHE A 480 -11.18 8.20 10.46
CA PHE A 480 -11.34 7.12 9.49
C PHE A 480 -12.29 6.04 10.03
N PRO A 481 -13.22 5.47 9.25
CA PRO A 481 -14.24 4.53 9.73
C PRO A 481 -13.74 3.09 10.02
N PHE A 482 -12.49 2.90 10.44
CA PHE A 482 -11.99 1.62 10.97
C PHE A 482 -12.06 1.57 12.50
N GLY A 483 -12.10 0.38 13.09
CA GLY A 483 -12.40 0.15 14.50
C GLY A 483 -11.29 -0.56 15.28
N ALA A 484 -11.58 -1.80 15.72
CA ALA A 484 -10.66 -2.63 16.48
C ALA A 484 -9.67 -3.38 15.55
N PHE A 485 -8.50 -3.71 16.09
CA PHE A 485 -7.39 -4.34 15.35
C PHE A 485 -6.83 -5.54 16.13
N ALA A 486 -6.38 -6.57 15.41
CA ALA A 486 -5.69 -7.71 15.99
C ALA A 486 -4.66 -8.33 15.04
N TYR A 487 -3.70 -9.04 15.61
CA TYR A 487 -2.71 -9.85 14.91
C TYR A 487 -2.89 -11.31 15.31
N ALA A 488 -2.78 -12.24 14.36
CA ALA A 488 -2.94 -13.67 14.62
C ALA A 488 -1.83 -14.53 13.99
N ARG A 489 -1.34 -15.50 14.76
CA ARG A 489 -0.66 -16.71 14.28
C ARG A 489 -1.71 -17.78 13.97
N LEU A 490 -1.55 -18.52 12.87
CA LEU A 490 -2.50 -19.56 12.44
C LEU A 490 -1.93 -20.99 12.47
N ASP A 491 -0.71 -21.21 12.97
CA ASP A 491 -0.01 -22.50 12.94
C ASP A 491 -0.87 -23.69 13.43
N GLU A 492 -1.51 -23.55 14.59
CA GLU A 492 -2.36 -24.59 15.19
C GLU A 492 -3.67 -24.80 14.41
N ARG A 493 -4.18 -23.74 13.77
CA ARG A 493 -5.42 -23.73 12.98
C ARG A 493 -5.23 -24.23 11.55
N LEU A 494 -3.98 -24.41 11.12
CA LEU A 494 -3.56 -24.97 9.85
C LEU A 494 -2.84 -26.33 10.02
N ALA A 495 -2.73 -26.85 11.25
CA ALA A 495 -2.04 -28.09 11.56
C ALA A 495 -2.67 -29.34 10.92
N ASP A 496 -3.94 -29.28 10.50
CA ASP A 496 -4.68 -30.31 9.77
C ASP A 496 -4.57 -30.17 8.24
N SER A 497 -4.07 -29.05 7.72
CA SER A 497 -3.93 -28.83 6.26
C SER A 497 -2.77 -29.63 5.70
N GLU A 498 -3.04 -30.44 4.67
CA GLU A 498 -2.00 -31.14 3.91
C GLU A 498 -1.09 -30.16 3.15
N LEU A 499 -1.65 -29.06 2.61
CA LEU A 499 -0.90 -28.08 1.83
C LEU A 499 0.02 -27.24 2.72
N TRP A 500 -0.46 -26.73 3.87
CA TRP A 500 0.37 -26.08 4.88
C TRP A 500 1.46 -27.01 5.42
N ASN A 501 1.16 -28.28 5.69
CA ASN A 501 2.15 -29.22 6.23
C ASN A 501 3.22 -29.63 5.20
N ASN A 502 2.85 -29.83 3.93
CA ASN A 502 3.79 -30.19 2.87
C ASN A 502 4.53 -28.99 2.24
N ALA A 503 4.10 -27.75 2.51
CA ALA A 503 4.74 -26.56 1.97
C ALA A 503 6.21 -26.41 2.44
N PRO A 504 7.15 -26.10 1.51
CA PRO A 504 8.55 -25.83 1.86
C PRO A 504 8.69 -24.62 2.78
N ARG A 505 9.48 -24.77 3.86
CA ARG A 505 9.83 -23.71 4.80
C ARG A 505 11.31 -23.77 5.20
N GLN A 506 11.85 -22.66 5.67
CA GLN A 506 13.19 -22.61 6.24
C GLN A 506 13.16 -22.99 7.74
N PRO A 507 14.27 -23.48 8.33
CA PRO A 507 14.32 -23.76 9.76
C PRO A 507 13.95 -22.54 10.62
N GLY A 508 13.03 -22.74 11.57
CA GLY A 508 12.53 -21.67 12.45
C GLY A 508 11.49 -20.73 11.81
N ARG A 509 11.03 -21.03 10.59
CA ARG A 509 9.97 -20.28 9.88
C ARG A 509 8.82 -21.19 9.46
N ASP A 510 7.66 -20.57 9.28
CA ASP A 510 6.47 -21.20 8.72
C ASP A 510 6.50 -21.23 7.18
N PRO A 511 5.50 -21.86 6.52
CA PRO A 511 5.33 -21.87 5.06
C PRO A 511 5.22 -20.50 4.37
N MET A 512 4.80 -19.44 5.06
CA MET A 512 4.76 -18.07 4.53
C MET A 512 6.12 -17.38 4.67
N GLY A 513 7.11 -18.07 5.26
CA GLY A 513 8.44 -17.55 5.53
C GLY A 513 8.53 -16.74 6.82
N LEU A 514 7.49 -16.73 7.65
CA LEU A 514 7.41 -15.89 8.85
C LEU A 514 7.93 -16.67 10.08
N THR A 515 8.57 -15.95 11.01
CA THR A 515 8.95 -16.51 12.32
C THR A 515 7.77 -16.48 13.30
N PRO A 516 7.83 -17.21 14.44
CA PRO A 516 6.84 -17.08 15.52
C PRO A 516 6.71 -15.68 16.14
N LYS A 517 7.57 -14.71 15.78
CA LYS A 517 7.46 -13.29 16.19
C LYS A 517 6.64 -12.43 15.23
N GLN A 518 6.16 -12.99 14.12
CA GLN A 518 5.47 -12.26 13.04
C GLN A 518 4.06 -12.86 12.85
N PRO A 519 3.00 -12.04 12.84
CA PRO A 519 1.64 -12.54 12.57
C PRO A 519 1.50 -13.07 11.14
N ASN A 520 0.67 -14.09 10.96
CA ASN A 520 0.23 -14.53 9.62
C ASN A 520 -0.83 -13.58 9.04
N ILE A 521 -1.63 -12.98 9.92
CA ILE A 521 -2.84 -12.23 9.59
C ILE A 521 -2.94 -10.98 10.47
N GLU A 522 -3.38 -9.86 9.88
CA GLU A 522 -4.05 -8.79 10.61
C GLU A 522 -5.57 -8.91 10.44
N PHE A 523 -6.30 -8.71 11.54
CA PHE A 523 -7.74 -8.49 11.53
C PHE A 523 -8.01 -7.02 11.84
N PHE A 524 -8.87 -6.39 11.06
CA PHE A 524 -9.37 -5.05 11.37
C PHE A 524 -10.85 -4.90 11.07
N THR A 525 -11.53 -3.99 11.77
CA THR A 525 -12.99 -3.82 11.66
C THR A 525 -13.35 -2.49 10.99
N THR A 526 -14.56 -2.40 10.43
CA THR A 526 -15.19 -1.10 10.14
C THR A 526 -16.16 -0.68 11.24
N GLU A 527 -16.28 0.61 11.47
CA GLU A 527 -17.27 1.21 12.40
C GLU A 527 -18.50 1.74 11.67
N CYS A 528 -18.39 1.95 10.36
CA CYS A 528 -19.42 2.39 9.44
C CYS A 528 -19.26 1.55 8.17
N TYR A 529 -20.35 1.08 7.58
CA TYR A 529 -20.30 0.29 6.36
C TYR A 529 -19.63 1.07 5.22
N GLY A 530 -18.65 0.45 4.57
CA GLY A 530 -17.88 1.05 3.49
C GLY A 530 -16.63 0.25 3.14
N GLY A 531 -15.99 0.60 2.03
CA GLY A 531 -14.83 -0.10 1.48
C GLY A 531 -14.66 0.19 -0.01
N PRO A 532 -14.07 -0.73 -0.79
CA PRO A 532 -14.08 -0.69 -2.26
C PRO A 532 -15.49 -0.48 -2.83
N LYS A 533 -15.61 0.29 -3.93
CA LYS A 533 -16.90 0.73 -4.52
C LYS A 533 -17.81 -0.40 -5.04
N GLN A 534 -17.34 -1.64 -5.03
CA GLN A 534 -18.17 -2.85 -5.28
C GLN A 534 -19.15 -3.17 -4.14
N TYR A 535 -18.95 -2.59 -2.95
CA TYR A 535 -19.82 -2.75 -1.79
C TYR A 535 -20.85 -1.62 -1.73
N ASP A 536 -21.74 -1.55 -2.73
CA ASP A 536 -22.71 -0.46 -2.93
C ASP A 536 -24.04 -0.59 -2.15
N GLN A 537 -24.26 -1.73 -1.50
CA GLN A 537 -25.46 -2.00 -0.69
C GLN A 537 -25.37 -1.37 0.71
N PHE A 538 -25.51 -0.05 0.79
CA PHE A 538 -25.46 0.73 2.05
C PHE A 538 -26.63 0.39 3.00
N PRO A 539 -26.42 0.34 4.33
CA PRO A 539 -27.44 -0.01 5.32
C PRO A 539 -28.38 1.18 5.61
N THR A 540 -29.41 1.35 4.77
CA THR A 540 -30.46 2.36 4.94
C THR A 540 -31.57 1.89 5.91
N ASP A 541 -32.59 2.73 6.11
CA ASP A 541 -33.89 2.35 6.70
C ASP A 541 -33.84 1.73 8.10
N GLY A 542 -32.91 2.20 8.94
CA GLY A 542 -32.76 1.71 10.33
C GLY A 542 -32.00 0.39 10.46
N LYS A 543 -31.28 -0.02 9.42
CA LYS A 543 -30.32 -1.14 9.45
C LYS A 543 -28.91 -0.64 9.79
N TYR A 544 -28.07 -1.53 10.31
CA TYR A 544 -26.69 -1.23 10.69
C TYR A 544 -25.77 -2.37 10.24
N ALA A 545 -24.60 -2.03 9.69
CA ALA A 545 -23.65 -3.01 9.19
C ALA A 545 -22.20 -2.61 9.49
N PHE A 546 -21.40 -3.62 9.82
CA PHE A 546 -19.97 -3.48 10.06
C PHE A 546 -19.24 -4.63 9.36
N SER A 547 -17.91 -4.63 9.37
CA SER A 547 -17.12 -5.75 8.86
C SER A 547 -16.06 -6.22 9.84
N MET A 548 -15.75 -7.52 9.76
CA MET A 548 -14.42 -8.04 10.03
C MET A 548 -13.68 -8.13 8.69
N ILE A 549 -12.41 -7.72 8.67
CA ILE A 549 -11.55 -7.76 7.49
C ILE A 549 -10.31 -8.58 7.88
N ALA A 550 -9.94 -9.55 7.06
CA ALA A 550 -8.72 -10.34 7.23
C ALA A 550 -7.70 -9.91 6.17
N GLU A 551 -6.49 -9.52 6.59
CA GLU A 551 -5.34 -9.14 5.77
C GLU A 551 -4.25 -10.22 5.79
N LEU A 552 -3.77 -10.64 4.62
CA LEU A 552 -2.72 -11.65 4.48
C LEU A 552 -1.31 -11.05 4.56
N PHE A 553 -0.52 -11.48 5.54
CA PHE A 553 0.91 -11.19 5.65
C PHE A 553 1.78 -12.35 5.14
N GLY A 554 3.04 -12.02 4.82
CA GLY A 554 3.96 -12.95 4.15
C GLY A 554 3.43 -13.55 2.84
N PRO A 555 2.63 -12.85 2.00
CA PRO A 555 2.05 -13.45 0.81
C PRO A 555 3.15 -14.00 -0.11
N ARG A 556 2.88 -15.15 -0.73
CA ARG A 556 3.84 -15.90 -1.56
C ARG A 556 3.72 -15.58 -3.04
N SER A 557 2.52 -15.19 -3.49
CA SER A 557 2.30 -14.60 -4.81
C SER A 557 3.28 -13.43 -5.07
N ARG A 558 3.77 -13.32 -6.31
CA ARG A 558 4.60 -12.19 -6.78
C ARG A 558 4.10 -11.69 -8.12
N GLY A 559 3.92 -10.38 -8.21
CA GLY A 559 3.50 -9.67 -9.40
C GLY A 559 4.63 -8.96 -10.15
N THR A 560 4.26 -8.19 -11.17
CA THR A 560 5.13 -7.26 -11.89
C THR A 560 4.42 -5.95 -12.22
N VAL A 561 5.22 -4.92 -12.46
CA VAL A 561 4.83 -3.62 -12.98
C VAL A 561 5.67 -3.35 -14.22
N THR A 562 5.03 -3.02 -15.34
CA THR A 562 5.70 -2.82 -16.63
C THR A 562 5.17 -1.58 -17.34
N LEU A 563 5.91 -1.10 -18.35
CA LEU A 563 5.45 0.01 -19.19
C LEU A 563 4.20 -0.40 -19.98
N ARG A 564 3.28 0.54 -20.16
CA ARG A 564 2.18 0.43 -21.13
C ARG A 564 2.63 0.91 -22.52
N ASP A 565 3.40 1.99 -22.50
CA ASP A 565 4.00 2.69 -23.63
C ASP A 565 5.07 3.65 -23.06
N THR A 566 5.74 4.41 -23.92
CA THR A 566 6.83 5.33 -23.52
C THR A 566 6.35 6.66 -22.91
N GLY A 567 5.04 6.90 -22.78
CA GLY A 567 4.48 8.19 -22.38
C GLY A 567 4.63 8.52 -20.89
N ALA A 568 5.02 9.75 -20.59
CA ALA A 568 5.17 10.27 -19.22
C ALA A 568 3.87 10.27 -18.39
N LYS A 569 2.71 10.39 -19.06
CA LYS A 569 1.37 10.46 -18.45
C LYS A 569 0.63 9.11 -18.44
N SER A 570 1.26 8.06 -18.97
CA SER A 570 0.62 6.75 -19.16
C SER A 570 0.61 5.93 -17.87
N VAL A 571 -0.58 5.46 -17.47
CA VAL A 571 -0.77 4.59 -16.30
C VAL A 571 -0.12 3.23 -16.60
N PRO A 572 0.74 2.67 -15.71
CA PRO A 572 1.49 1.45 -15.99
C PRO A 572 0.59 0.21 -16.14
N VAL A 573 1.17 -0.87 -16.64
CA VAL A 573 0.56 -2.22 -16.59
C VAL A 573 0.95 -2.83 -15.25
N VAL A 574 -0.03 -3.26 -14.46
CA VAL A 574 0.19 -3.84 -13.12
C VAL A 574 -0.43 -5.22 -13.06
N ASP A 575 0.43 -6.23 -13.09
CA ASP A 575 0.07 -7.61 -12.83
C ASP A 575 0.34 -7.91 -11.36
N THR A 576 -0.70 -7.94 -10.53
CA THR A 576 -0.54 -8.26 -9.09
C THR A 576 -0.38 -9.76 -8.82
N ASN A 577 -0.74 -10.61 -9.78
CA ASN A 577 -0.65 -12.07 -9.70
C ASN A 577 -1.24 -12.69 -8.41
N TYR A 578 -2.26 -12.04 -7.82
CA TYR A 578 -2.89 -12.43 -6.54
C TYR A 578 -3.36 -13.89 -6.50
N LEU A 579 -3.18 -14.55 -5.36
CA LEU A 579 -3.58 -15.95 -5.10
C LEU A 579 -3.04 -16.97 -6.13
N SER A 580 -1.87 -16.68 -6.72
CA SER A 580 -1.22 -17.57 -7.69
C SER A 580 -0.48 -18.73 -7.02
N ASP A 581 0.06 -18.51 -5.82
CA ASP A 581 0.38 -19.60 -4.90
C ASP A 581 -0.91 -20.02 -4.16
N PRO A 582 -1.29 -21.32 -4.16
CA PRO A 582 -2.53 -21.77 -3.54
C PRO A 582 -2.55 -21.58 -2.02
N LEU A 583 -1.38 -21.52 -1.37
CA LEU A 583 -1.29 -21.37 0.08
C LEU A 583 -1.77 -19.98 0.56
N ASP A 584 -1.59 -18.94 -0.25
CA ASP A 584 -2.14 -17.60 0.02
C ASP A 584 -3.67 -17.66 0.19
N ALA A 585 -4.36 -18.47 -0.62
CA ALA A 585 -5.81 -18.62 -0.56
C ALA A 585 -6.27 -19.48 0.62
N GLU A 586 -5.47 -20.46 1.05
CA GLU A 586 -5.78 -21.32 2.19
C GLU A 586 -5.59 -20.61 3.54
N VAL A 587 -4.46 -19.92 3.72
CA VAL A 587 -4.17 -19.13 4.94
C VAL A 587 -5.21 -18.02 5.11
N LEU A 588 -5.58 -17.34 4.02
CA LEU A 588 -6.62 -16.30 4.03
C LEU A 588 -8.03 -16.89 4.19
N ALA A 589 -8.30 -18.13 3.77
CA ALA A 589 -9.58 -18.81 4.05
C ALA A 589 -9.71 -19.22 5.52
N GLU A 590 -8.63 -19.71 6.15
CA GLU A 590 -8.60 -19.96 7.60
C GLU A 590 -8.73 -18.65 8.39
N ALA A 591 -8.11 -17.57 7.92
CA ALA A 591 -8.30 -16.24 8.48
C ALA A 591 -9.77 -15.79 8.43
N CYS A 592 -10.45 -15.96 7.29
CA CYS A 592 -11.88 -15.68 7.21
C CYS A 592 -12.72 -16.56 8.15
N ARG A 593 -12.39 -17.86 8.27
CA ARG A 593 -13.05 -18.76 9.22
C ARG A 593 -12.90 -18.28 10.66
N PHE A 594 -11.69 -17.95 11.10
CA PHE A 594 -11.43 -17.45 12.44
C PHE A 594 -12.06 -16.06 12.68
N GLY A 595 -12.02 -15.17 11.69
CA GLY A 595 -12.72 -13.88 11.73
C GLY A 595 -14.23 -14.02 11.89
N ASN A 596 -14.84 -15.00 11.23
CA ASN A 596 -16.26 -15.34 11.39
C ASN A 596 -16.55 -15.95 12.78
N GLU A 597 -15.69 -16.84 13.28
CA GLU A 597 -15.81 -17.35 14.66
C GLU A 597 -15.74 -16.21 15.71
N ILE A 598 -14.88 -15.20 15.50
CA ILE A 598 -14.80 -14.01 16.38
C ILE A 598 -16.10 -13.22 16.40
N ILE A 599 -16.79 -13.06 15.26
CA ILE A 599 -18.02 -12.25 15.16
C ILE A 599 -19.30 -13.04 15.52
N MET A 600 -19.38 -14.32 15.16
CA MET A 600 -20.59 -15.13 15.35
C MET A 600 -20.65 -15.82 16.72
N GLU A 601 -19.51 -16.09 17.35
CA GLU A 601 -19.43 -16.79 18.64
C GLU A 601 -18.80 -15.94 19.77
N GLY A 602 -18.31 -14.75 19.44
CA GLY A 602 -17.62 -13.84 20.34
C GLY A 602 -18.48 -13.30 21.48
N ALA A 603 -17.88 -13.13 22.67
CA ALA A 603 -18.60 -12.75 23.88
C ALA A 603 -19.35 -11.40 23.78
N GLY A 604 -18.85 -10.43 23.02
CA GLY A 604 -19.50 -9.14 22.82
C GLY A 604 -20.43 -9.06 21.60
N THR A 605 -20.35 -10.02 20.67
CA THR A 605 -20.92 -9.92 19.31
C THR A 605 -22.02 -10.94 19.01
N LYS A 606 -21.90 -12.18 19.49
CA LYS A 606 -22.83 -13.29 19.20
C LYS A 606 -24.32 -12.97 19.43
N ASP A 607 -24.63 -12.12 20.43
CA ASP A 607 -25.99 -11.79 20.85
C ASP A 607 -26.55 -10.52 20.16
N ILE A 608 -25.78 -9.89 19.26
CA ILE A 608 -26.16 -8.68 18.49
C ILE A 608 -26.03 -8.85 16.97
N VAL A 609 -25.37 -9.91 16.49
CA VAL A 609 -25.18 -10.18 15.06
C VAL A 609 -26.28 -11.10 14.55
N LYS A 610 -26.91 -10.69 13.45
CA LYS A 610 -28.01 -11.42 12.79
C LYS A 610 -27.51 -12.43 11.75
N GLY A 611 -26.33 -12.17 11.19
CA GLY A 611 -25.74 -12.90 10.08
C GLY A 611 -25.00 -11.94 9.14
N SER A 612 -24.71 -12.42 7.93
CA SER A 612 -24.04 -11.63 6.89
C SER A 612 -24.87 -10.42 6.44
N TRP A 613 -24.16 -9.38 6.03
CA TRP A 613 -24.68 -8.27 5.25
C TRP A 613 -24.01 -8.27 3.85
N PRO A 614 -24.75 -7.98 2.76
CA PRO A 614 -26.21 -7.87 2.69
C PRO A 614 -26.91 -9.21 2.99
N SER A 615 -28.20 -9.16 3.32
CA SER A 615 -28.91 -10.29 3.97
C SER A 615 -29.22 -11.50 3.06
N ASP A 616 -28.84 -11.44 1.78
CA ASP A 616 -28.82 -12.56 0.83
C ASP A 616 -27.49 -13.34 0.85
N LEU A 617 -26.42 -12.76 1.39
CA LEU A 617 -25.15 -13.46 1.60
C LEU A 617 -25.23 -14.46 2.77
N VAL A 618 -24.42 -15.52 2.68
CA VAL A 618 -24.47 -16.66 3.62
C VAL A 618 -23.12 -17.01 4.26
N HIS A 619 -22.09 -16.16 4.11
CA HIS A 619 -20.74 -16.45 4.61
C HIS A 619 -20.69 -16.69 6.14
N HIS A 620 -21.62 -16.10 6.91
CA HIS A 620 -21.79 -16.37 8.34
C HIS A 620 -22.07 -17.84 8.70
N LYS A 621 -22.45 -18.66 7.71
CA LYS A 621 -22.74 -20.10 7.84
C LYS A 621 -21.59 -21.00 7.37
N HIS A 622 -20.50 -20.43 6.89
CA HIS A 622 -19.32 -21.18 6.42
C HIS A 622 -18.53 -21.67 7.64
N THR A 623 -18.21 -22.97 7.68
CA THR A 623 -17.64 -23.64 8.88
C THR A 623 -16.33 -24.37 8.63
N THR A 624 -15.95 -24.54 7.36
CA THR A 624 -14.72 -25.23 6.92
C THR A 624 -13.86 -24.28 6.08
N ARG A 625 -12.55 -24.53 5.90
CA ARG A 625 -11.72 -23.69 5.00
C ARG A 625 -12.21 -23.79 3.57
N GLU A 626 -12.73 -24.96 3.21
CA GLU A 626 -13.24 -25.34 1.90
C GLU A 626 -14.46 -24.49 1.50
N ASP A 627 -15.32 -24.12 2.47
CA ASP A 627 -16.40 -23.14 2.28
C ASP A 627 -15.86 -21.72 1.97
N TRP A 628 -14.72 -21.36 2.57
CA TRP A 628 -14.14 -20.01 2.49
C TRP A 628 -13.25 -19.80 1.25
N ILE A 629 -12.57 -20.81 0.73
CA ILE A 629 -11.69 -20.68 -0.45
C ILE A 629 -12.39 -20.03 -1.66
N PRO A 630 -13.63 -20.40 -2.05
CA PRO A 630 -14.36 -19.69 -3.10
C PRO A 630 -14.62 -18.22 -2.76
N TYR A 631 -15.08 -17.94 -1.53
CA TYR A 631 -15.36 -16.58 -1.06
C TYR A 631 -14.10 -15.69 -1.09
N VAL A 632 -12.94 -16.22 -0.72
CA VAL A 632 -11.64 -15.54 -0.83
C VAL A 632 -11.32 -15.22 -2.30
N ARG A 633 -11.49 -16.16 -3.24
CA ARG A 633 -11.21 -15.91 -4.67
C ARG A 633 -12.13 -14.87 -5.30
N ASP A 634 -13.38 -14.79 -4.86
CA ASP A 634 -14.36 -13.80 -5.33
C ASP A 634 -14.22 -12.42 -4.66
N ASN A 635 -13.79 -12.34 -3.39
CA ASN A 635 -13.83 -11.10 -2.61
C ASN A 635 -12.46 -10.49 -2.27
N ALA A 636 -11.35 -11.24 -2.37
CA ALA A 636 -10.02 -10.72 -2.06
C ALA A 636 -9.66 -9.51 -2.93
N THR A 637 -9.06 -8.49 -2.31
CA THR A 637 -8.71 -7.21 -2.94
C THR A 637 -7.44 -6.65 -2.31
N THR A 638 -6.82 -5.65 -2.94
CA THR A 638 -5.66 -4.92 -2.40
C THR A 638 -5.96 -4.28 -1.04
N CYS A 639 -4.99 -4.30 -0.13
CA CYS A 639 -4.96 -3.38 1.02
C CYS A 639 -4.18 -2.09 0.72
N TYR A 640 -3.84 -1.85 -0.55
CA TYR A 640 -3.13 -0.69 -1.07
C TYR A 640 -1.65 -0.59 -0.61
N HIS A 641 -1.07 -1.70 -0.15
CA HIS A 641 0.25 -1.86 0.47
C HIS A 641 1.35 -2.31 -0.53
N ALA A 642 1.36 -1.73 -1.74
CA ALA A 642 2.28 -2.17 -2.80
C ALA A 642 3.75 -1.79 -2.55
N ALA A 643 4.65 -2.76 -2.75
CA ALA A 643 6.08 -2.67 -2.49
C ALA A 643 6.95 -3.53 -3.44
N GLY A 644 8.27 -3.40 -3.34
CA GLY A 644 9.26 -4.35 -3.88
C GLY A 644 9.71 -4.19 -5.34
N THR A 645 9.12 -3.27 -6.10
CA THR A 645 9.38 -3.13 -7.55
C THR A 645 10.71 -2.49 -7.94
N CYS A 646 11.46 -1.99 -6.97
CA CYS A 646 12.83 -1.50 -7.09
C CYS A 646 13.66 -2.08 -5.94
N ALA A 647 13.46 -3.37 -5.62
CA ALA A 647 13.97 -4.04 -4.43
C ALA A 647 15.44 -3.72 -4.13
N MET A 648 15.71 -3.41 -2.88
CA MET A 648 17.06 -3.26 -2.34
C MET A 648 17.74 -4.63 -2.21
N GLY A 649 19.06 -4.68 -2.30
CA GLY A 649 19.79 -5.91 -2.03
C GLY A 649 21.29 -5.73 -1.90
N ASN A 650 21.97 -6.85 -1.66
CA ASN A 650 23.42 -6.93 -1.61
C ASN A 650 23.97 -7.10 -3.05
N ALA A 651 25.21 -6.66 -3.30
CA ALA A 651 25.80 -6.61 -4.66
C ALA A 651 25.92 -7.97 -5.40
N SER A 652 25.60 -9.09 -4.74
CA SER A 652 25.52 -10.43 -5.33
C SER A 652 24.11 -10.80 -5.84
N ASP A 653 23.06 -10.07 -5.48
CA ASP A 653 21.70 -10.30 -5.96
C ASP A 653 21.49 -9.66 -7.34
N ARG A 654 21.17 -10.49 -8.33
CA ARG A 654 20.92 -10.09 -9.73
C ARG A 654 19.56 -9.42 -9.94
N ASN A 655 18.68 -9.46 -8.94
CA ASN A 655 17.35 -8.84 -8.98
C ASN A 655 17.27 -7.57 -8.14
N ALA A 656 18.33 -7.22 -7.41
CA ALA A 656 18.41 -5.94 -6.72
C ALA A 656 18.46 -4.79 -7.73
N VAL A 657 17.79 -3.69 -7.40
CA VAL A 657 17.73 -2.46 -8.19
C VAL A 657 18.45 -1.32 -7.45
N VAL A 658 18.46 -1.34 -6.12
CA VAL A 658 19.25 -0.41 -5.30
C VAL A 658 20.13 -1.12 -4.26
N ASP A 659 21.26 -0.49 -3.95
CA ASP A 659 22.19 -0.95 -2.91
C ASP A 659 21.69 -0.60 -1.48
N PRO A 660 22.39 -1.01 -0.40
CA PRO A 660 22.02 -0.67 0.98
C PRO A 660 21.91 0.83 1.29
N THR A 661 22.51 1.69 0.46
CA THR A 661 22.45 3.16 0.54
C THR A 661 21.33 3.77 -0.31
N LEU A 662 20.51 2.92 -0.95
CA LEU A 662 19.46 3.27 -1.91
C LEU A 662 19.97 3.79 -3.26
N THR A 663 21.26 3.66 -3.58
CA THR A 663 21.81 4.04 -4.88
C THR A 663 21.45 3.01 -5.93
N VAL A 664 21.03 3.45 -7.13
CA VAL A 664 20.67 2.56 -8.23
C VAL A 664 21.88 1.78 -8.72
N MET A 665 21.74 0.45 -8.73
CA MET A 665 22.83 -0.49 -9.03
C MET A 665 23.36 -0.38 -10.45
N GLY A 666 24.57 -0.91 -10.64
CA GLY A 666 25.20 -1.12 -11.93
C GLY A 666 24.84 -2.45 -12.57
N VAL A 667 25.39 -2.70 -13.77
CA VAL A 667 25.11 -3.92 -14.55
C VAL A 667 25.58 -5.18 -13.79
N CYS A 668 24.65 -5.99 -13.28
CA CYS A 668 24.95 -7.24 -12.56
C CYS A 668 25.61 -8.30 -13.47
N TRP A 669 26.95 -8.25 -13.56
CA TRP A 669 27.83 -8.97 -14.49
C TRP A 669 27.38 -10.38 -14.92
N ALA A 670 27.37 -10.65 -16.24
CA ALA A 670 27.08 -11.97 -16.80
C ALA A 670 28.37 -12.78 -17.07
N PRO A 671 28.41 -14.12 -16.90
CA PRO A 671 29.67 -14.85 -16.69
C PRO A 671 30.63 -15.01 -17.89
N ASN A 672 30.26 -14.55 -19.09
CA ASN A 672 30.84 -15.05 -20.35
C ASN A 672 31.77 -14.06 -21.09
N TRP A 673 32.66 -13.37 -20.36
CA TRP A 673 33.79 -12.68 -21.01
C TRP A 673 34.90 -13.67 -21.41
N PRO A 674 35.49 -13.60 -22.62
CA PRO A 674 36.52 -14.54 -23.06
C PRO A 674 37.79 -14.48 -22.20
N LEU A 675 38.32 -15.67 -21.86
CA LEU A 675 39.35 -15.96 -20.84
C LEU A 675 40.77 -15.35 -21.03
N ARG A 676 40.97 -14.30 -21.84
CA ARG A 676 42.31 -13.85 -22.31
C ARG A 676 42.93 -12.64 -21.60
N SER A 677 42.34 -12.09 -20.54
CA SER A 677 42.85 -10.87 -19.85
C SER A 677 43.09 -11.02 -18.34
N ARG A 678 43.25 -12.25 -17.82
CA ARG A 678 43.33 -12.55 -16.37
C ARG A 678 44.67 -12.24 -15.67
N LEU A 679 45.50 -11.35 -16.22
CA LEU A 679 46.92 -11.19 -15.82
C LEU A 679 47.30 -9.83 -15.17
N TYR A 680 46.38 -8.88 -15.05
CA TYR A 680 46.65 -7.55 -14.48
C TYR A 680 45.54 -7.00 -13.56
N ALA A 681 44.80 -7.89 -12.87
CA ALA A 681 43.73 -7.52 -11.94
C ALA A 681 44.00 -8.06 -10.52
N ALA A 682 45.04 -7.52 -9.88
CA ALA A 682 45.28 -7.60 -8.45
C ALA A 682 45.22 -6.19 -7.83
N VAL A 683 44.13 -5.50 -8.14
CA VAL A 683 43.68 -4.25 -7.51
C VAL A 683 42.36 -4.59 -6.83
N GLU A 684 42.04 -3.97 -5.70
CA GLU A 684 40.71 -4.07 -5.10
C GLU A 684 39.67 -3.64 -6.15
N LEU A 685 38.72 -4.53 -6.46
CA LEU A 685 37.61 -4.21 -7.35
C LEU A 685 36.67 -3.29 -6.59
N ASP A 686 36.90 -1.98 -6.75
CA ASP A 686 36.04 -0.94 -6.21
C ASP A 686 34.68 -1.00 -6.92
N PHE A 687 33.72 -1.66 -6.26
CA PHE A 687 32.36 -1.87 -6.75
C PHE A 687 31.56 -0.57 -6.97
N GLN A 688 32.13 0.61 -6.64
CA GLN A 688 31.61 1.93 -7.05
C GLN A 688 31.74 2.24 -8.55
N SER A 689 32.37 1.36 -9.34
CA SER A 689 32.57 1.56 -10.78
C SER A 689 31.27 1.55 -11.59
N ASP A 690 30.33 0.65 -11.25
CA ASP A 690 29.23 0.30 -12.16
C ASP A 690 27.90 1.03 -11.87
N SER A 691 27.69 1.58 -10.66
CA SER A 691 26.41 2.18 -10.24
C SER A 691 26.12 3.54 -10.87
N VAL A 692 24.82 3.90 -11.00
CA VAL A 692 24.42 5.18 -11.59
C VAL A 692 24.65 6.31 -10.58
N LYS A 693 25.76 7.03 -10.76
CA LYS A 693 26.23 8.04 -9.79
C LYS A 693 25.20 9.17 -9.65
N GLY A 694 24.78 9.41 -8.41
CA GLY A 694 23.79 10.43 -8.07
C GLY A 694 22.35 10.07 -8.44
N LEU A 695 22.00 8.77 -8.54
CA LEU A 695 20.63 8.31 -8.68
C LEU A 695 20.24 7.39 -7.52
N ARG A 696 19.13 7.69 -6.83
CA ARG A 696 18.54 6.85 -5.78
C ARG A 696 17.07 6.57 -6.00
N VAL A 697 16.55 5.53 -5.33
CA VAL A 697 15.10 5.30 -5.17
C VAL A 697 14.77 5.35 -3.68
N ALA A 698 13.77 6.13 -3.27
CA ALA A 698 13.38 6.30 -1.87
C ALA A 698 11.85 6.33 -1.74
N ASP A 699 11.25 5.14 -1.78
CA ASP A 699 9.84 4.83 -1.46
C ASP A 699 9.66 3.30 -1.27
N CYS A 700 8.44 2.81 -1.02
CA CYS A 700 8.16 1.39 -0.75
C CYS A 700 8.60 0.39 -1.85
N SER A 701 8.89 0.86 -3.06
CA SER A 701 9.49 0.02 -4.10
C SER A 701 10.80 -0.65 -3.66
N ILE A 702 11.55 -0.09 -2.71
CA ILE A 702 12.85 -0.63 -2.27
C ILE A 702 12.76 -1.80 -1.29
N MET A 703 11.58 -2.11 -0.73
CA MET A 703 11.44 -3.18 0.28
C MET A 703 11.70 -4.56 -0.35
N PRO A 704 12.72 -5.33 0.08
CA PRO A 704 13.00 -6.65 -0.50
C PRO A 704 11.89 -7.67 -0.17
N VAL A 705 11.34 -7.55 1.03
CA VAL A 705 10.18 -8.27 1.56
C VAL A 705 9.22 -7.25 2.17
N LEU A 706 7.92 -7.44 1.96
CA LEU A 706 6.87 -6.59 2.55
C LEU A 706 6.68 -6.95 4.05
N ASN A 707 6.58 -5.94 4.91
CA ASN A 707 6.44 -6.09 6.36
C ASN A 707 5.01 -6.51 6.75
N GLY A 708 4.84 -7.19 7.89
CA GLY A 708 3.53 -7.60 8.43
C GLY A 708 2.79 -6.44 9.10
N GLY A 709 2.49 -5.38 8.35
CA GLY A 709 1.77 -4.19 8.81
C GLY A 709 1.64 -3.12 7.73
N HIS A 710 1.01 -1.98 8.05
CA HIS A 710 0.60 -0.99 7.06
C HIS A 710 1.79 -0.15 6.55
N THR A 711 1.97 -0.07 5.22
CA THR A 711 3.18 0.53 4.60
C THR A 711 3.35 2.03 4.84
N GLN A 712 2.42 2.71 5.53
CA GLN A 712 2.54 4.11 5.91
C GLN A 712 3.80 4.37 6.74
N MET A 713 3.96 3.71 7.88
CA MET A 713 5.08 3.98 8.79
C MET A 713 6.44 3.60 8.18
N PRO A 714 6.61 2.44 7.52
CA PRO A 714 7.79 2.14 6.71
C PRO A 714 8.14 3.21 5.69
N ALA A 715 7.16 3.79 4.97
CA ALA A 715 7.42 4.84 3.98
C ALA A 715 8.02 6.11 4.59
N TYR A 716 7.56 6.52 5.78
CA TYR A 716 8.17 7.61 6.54
C TYR A 716 9.59 7.26 7.01
N GLY A 717 9.79 6.03 7.54
CA GLY A 717 11.10 5.55 7.97
C GLY A 717 12.13 5.49 6.83
N ILE A 718 11.74 5.00 5.66
CA ILE A 718 12.56 5.01 4.43
C ILE A 718 12.93 6.45 4.04
N GLY A 719 11.97 7.38 4.07
CA GLY A 719 12.22 8.79 3.76
C GLY A 719 13.21 9.47 4.72
N GLU A 720 13.04 9.23 6.03
CA GLU A 720 13.93 9.75 7.06
C GLU A 720 15.35 9.17 6.98
N LYS A 721 15.50 7.87 6.68
CA LYS A 721 16.82 7.24 6.50
C LYS A 721 17.48 7.67 5.20
N ALA A 722 16.73 7.73 4.09
CA ALA A 722 17.23 8.19 2.80
C ALA A 722 17.82 9.60 2.88
N ALA A 723 17.16 10.51 3.62
CA ALA A 723 17.69 11.83 3.87
C ALA A 723 19.04 11.81 4.59
N ASP A 724 19.18 11.02 5.66
CA ASP A 724 20.44 10.92 6.42
C ASP A 724 21.58 10.26 5.59
N LEU A 725 21.25 9.27 4.74
CA LEU A 725 22.19 8.65 3.80
C LEU A 725 22.72 9.64 2.76
N ILE A 726 21.84 10.49 2.21
CA ILE A 726 22.22 11.54 1.26
C ILE A 726 23.02 12.65 1.96
N LYS A 727 22.62 13.08 3.18
CA LYS A 727 23.39 14.03 3.99
C LYS A 727 24.80 13.52 4.29
N ALA A 728 24.94 12.25 4.67
CA ALA A 728 26.25 11.62 4.90
C ALA A 728 27.10 11.58 3.60
N SER A 729 26.48 11.22 2.47
CA SER A 729 27.15 11.17 1.16
C SER A 729 27.71 12.54 0.72
N TRP A 730 27.01 13.63 1.04
CA TRP A 730 27.36 15.00 0.62
C TRP A 730 27.92 15.90 1.73
N LYS A 731 28.08 15.37 2.96
CA LYS A 731 28.59 16.08 4.14
C LYS A 731 27.80 17.35 4.45
N LEU A 732 26.47 17.21 4.53
CA LEU A 732 25.47 18.27 4.79
C LEU A 732 25.08 18.40 6.26
#